data_AF-A0A7W8PBC1-F1
#
_entry.id   AF-A0A7W8PBC1-F1
#
_cell.length_a   1.000
_cell.length_b   1.000
_cell.length_c   1.000
_cell.angle_alpha   90.00
_cell.angle_beta   90.00
_cell.angle_gamma   90.00
#
_symmetry.space_group_name_H-M   'P 1'
#
loop_
_entity.id
_entity.type
_entity.pdbx_description
1 polymer ?
#
loop_
_entity_poly.entity_id
_entity_poly.type
_entity_poly.pdbx_seq_one_letter_code
_entity_poly.pdbx_strand_id
1 'polypeptide(L)'
;MDRYWQANAVGDAPEIPADNPAGFPANGNPAAGITGTVPGEWWYHAITEELRNAIVALGVSPDYTQTDQLANAITAAAYAAGVSLETFGAAGDGVTPDDDAIARAVATGRPIITRTNAVYLMRQTAVVEGGVFILRGHGTFRLTDNQIVNTDDDETHFTPLFRLQGMSWIDISECTFDGNREGQVYPATASRPGRGSNPFRHNGLVEVCPDATGTRPSQHVYVHNSAFLNAYLNGLVLWQVRDAWIAGNTFRDSTWNGACGAGLRNVQFFRNNGYRCGDTSMFGSMQQTGDRALIQVREFANTFTTDSEGIPCMTSGEFAHGGINRFVGFTENYGEECGVETIFGRAIMGLSGGSNRSYNVGYGRDTNGPFYPAHIWFEICEGHNRGNIGYQDRVRPGDAQPDGMVAYAMTGDASALFPFVGNYTLDVRGARMTSAKDANGQPVPGLLNRGLRISSNVSADFSFIDGTDQDGIYGTNFNSFELPPVCIHDSSANSCTIIHTNQNQDLAVAGGPIQLARYGPDTGGVPTNIFALNCTVDGGKPVIVFNGNLNNVAFPPVNVTFSDGPGNVNATSDMVFHSQDATFYRQVRNTYIGANAVAGFQAQSNGGNQLLAGTTSSLYSGALGVPLSAFVHASGANTGGLFVTASGGPLIMRPGGSRAMTLFASGHVRIGSNATDDGNALQMEGAIGLRAYTVATLPVSPSGIPFAYASDGRKVGQAAGAGTGVPVYYSGGQWRVFSTDAPVQT
;
A
#
# COMPACT_ATOMS: atom_id res chain seq x y z
N MET A 1 51.57 -15.00 -5.86
CA MET A 1 52.53 -14.93 -6.97
C MET A 1 53.98 -15.09 -6.52
N ASP A 2 54.54 -16.28 -6.71
CA ASP A 2 55.93 -16.65 -6.39
C ASP A 2 56.65 -17.45 -7.50
N ARG A 3 56.30 -17.16 -8.78
CA ARG A 3 57.05 -17.50 -10.02
C ARG A 3 56.95 -18.90 -10.58
N TYR A 4 55.71 -19.34 -10.69
CA TYR A 4 55.37 -20.44 -11.57
C TYR A 4 55.27 -20.02 -13.04
N TRP A 5 56.06 -20.66 -13.91
CA TRP A 5 55.92 -20.62 -15.37
C TRP A 5 55.69 -22.05 -15.87
N GLN A 6 54.85 -22.23 -16.90
CA GLN A 6 54.45 -23.57 -17.37
C GLN A 6 55.59 -24.36 -18.02
N ALA A 7 56.53 -23.68 -18.68
CA ALA A 7 57.69 -24.28 -19.33
C ALA A 7 58.83 -23.25 -19.45
N ASN A 8 60.06 -23.74 -19.67
CA ASN A 8 61.25 -22.94 -20.01
C ASN A 8 61.61 -21.82 -18.98
N ALA A 9 61.28 -22.02 -17.71
CA ALA A 9 61.76 -21.14 -16.65
C ALA A 9 63.29 -21.25 -16.50
N VAL A 10 63.97 -20.11 -16.40
CA VAL A 10 65.38 -19.99 -16.02
C VAL A 10 65.49 -19.58 -14.56
N GLY A 11 66.60 -19.93 -13.89
CA GLY A 11 66.80 -19.64 -12.46
C GLY A 11 67.20 -18.19 -12.19
N ASP A 12 67.84 -17.55 -13.15
CA ASP A 12 68.32 -16.17 -13.05
C ASP A 12 67.31 -15.18 -13.64
N ALA A 13 67.30 -13.94 -13.15
CA ALA A 13 66.49 -12.87 -13.72
C ALA A 13 67.02 -12.51 -15.13
N PRO A 14 66.14 -12.19 -16.11
CA PRO A 14 66.58 -11.69 -17.41
C PRO A 14 67.45 -10.44 -17.29
N GLU A 15 68.39 -10.26 -18.22
CA GLU A 15 69.19 -9.02 -18.25
C GLU A 15 68.31 -7.81 -18.60
N ILE A 16 68.65 -6.66 -18.01
CA ILE A 16 68.01 -5.38 -18.36
C ILE A 16 68.39 -5.05 -19.82
N PRO A 17 67.42 -4.82 -20.73
CA PRO A 17 67.72 -4.49 -22.12
C PRO A 17 68.62 -3.26 -22.22
N ALA A 18 69.80 -3.43 -22.84
CA ALA A 18 70.78 -2.36 -23.01
C ALA A 18 70.23 -1.22 -23.89
N ASP A 19 69.41 -1.56 -24.89
CA ASP A 19 68.66 -0.61 -25.70
C ASP A 19 67.25 -0.42 -25.13
N ASN A 20 67.00 0.77 -24.57
CA ASN A 20 65.65 1.22 -24.22
C ASN A 20 65.20 2.28 -25.25
N PRO A 21 64.62 1.89 -26.40
CA PRO A 21 64.05 2.83 -27.36
C PRO A 21 62.82 3.49 -26.76
N ALA A 22 63.02 4.64 -26.10
CA ALA A 22 61.97 5.39 -25.43
C ALA A 22 60.80 5.69 -26.37
N GLY A 23 59.62 5.18 -26.04
CA GLY A 23 58.44 5.26 -26.90
C GLY A 23 57.24 4.50 -26.33
N PHE A 24 56.14 4.51 -27.08
CA PHE A 24 54.91 3.79 -26.75
C PHE A 24 54.78 2.54 -27.64
N PRO A 25 54.08 1.47 -27.18
CA PRO A 25 53.80 0.31 -28.01
C PRO A 25 53.09 0.68 -29.32
N ALA A 26 53.59 0.18 -30.45
CA ALA A 26 53.02 0.37 -31.76
C ALA A 26 52.32 -0.90 -32.24
N ASN A 27 51.15 -0.77 -32.87
CA ASN A 27 50.39 -1.87 -33.45
C ASN A 27 51.03 -2.50 -34.71
N GLY A 28 52.14 -1.91 -35.17
CA GLY A 28 52.74 -2.19 -36.47
C GLY A 28 51.96 -1.58 -37.63
N ASN A 29 52.64 -1.40 -38.75
CA ASN A 29 52.06 -1.04 -40.04
C ASN A 29 52.87 -1.73 -41.14
N PRO A 30 52.45 -2.91 -41.62
CA PRO A 30 53.16 -3.66 -42.67
C PRO A 30 53.33 -2.86 -43.96
N ALA A 31 52.37 -2.00 -44.32
CA ALA A 31 52.44 -1.16 -45.52
C ALA A 31 53.46 -0.02 -45.40
N ALA A 32 53.87 0.35 -44.18
CA ALA A 32 54.94 1.32 -43.90
C ALA A 32 56.25 0.65 -43.42
N GLY A 33 56.32 -0.69 -43.41
CA GLY A 33 57.49 -1.42 -42.90
C GLY A 33 57.70 -1.33 -41.38
N ILE A 34 56.69 -0.90 -40.61
CA ILE A 34 56.78 -0.76 -39.16
C ILE A 34 56.35 -2.08 -38.51
N THR A 35 57.25 -2.74 -37.79
CA THR A 35 56.92 -3.94 -36.99
C THR A 35 56.13 -3.56 -35.75
N GLY A 36 55.20 -4.42 -35.31
CA GLY A 36 54.50 -4.24 -34.04
C GLY A 36 55.43 -4.45 -32.84
N THR A 37 55.16 -3.77 -31.73
CA THR A 37 55.93 -3.93 -30.48
C THR A 37 55.61 -5.30 -29.86
N VAL A 38 56.66 -6.08 -29.57
CA VAL A 38 56.57 -7.35 -28.83
C VAL A 38 57.21 -7.16 -27.46
N PRO A 39 56.52 -7.45 -26.34
CA PRO A 39 57.12 -7.40 -25.02
C PRO A 39 58.25 -8.43 -24.87
N GLY A 40 59.43 -7.98 -24.46
CA GLY A 40 60.56 -8.86 -24.16
C GLY A 40 60.46 -9.52 -22.77
N GLU A 41 61.32 -10.50 -22.50
CA GLU A 41 61.40 -11.22 -21.23
C GLU A 41 61.54 -10.30 -20.00
N TRP A 42 62.33 -9.22 -20.10
CA TRP A 42 62.45 -8.21 -19.05
C TRP A 42 61.13 -7.50 -18.73
N TRP A 43 60.28 -7.23 -19.72
CA TRP A 43 58.97 -6.60 -19.48
C TRP A 43 58.07 -7.52 -18.67
N TYR A 44 58.02 -8.81 -19.04
CA TYR A 44 57.29 -9.81 -18.29
C TYR A 44 57.83 -9.92 -16.87
N HIS A 45 59.15 -10.01 -16.67
CA HIS A 45 59.80 -10.05 -15.35
C HIS A 45 59.48 -8.80 -14.51
N ALA A 46 59.59 -7.60 -15.07
CA ALA A 46 59.38 -6.34 -14.37
C ALA A 46 57.93 -6.19 -13.87
N ILE A 47 56.92 -6.31 -14.75
CA ILE A 47 55.50 -6.25 -14.35
C ILE A 47 55.18 -7.31 -13.29
N THR A 48 55.73 -8.51 -13.50
CA THR A 48 55.61 -9.64 -12.59
C THR A 48 56.16 -9.31 -11.20
N GLU A 49 57.39 -8.78 -11.08
CA GLU A 49 58.00 -8.36 -9.81
C GLU A 49 57.31 -7.14 -9.17
N GLU A 50 56.90 -6.12 -9.92
CA GLU A 50 56.12 -4.98 -9.38
C GLU A 50 54.86 -5.47 -8.64
N LEU A 51 54.06 -6.34 -9.27
CA LEU A 51 52.83 -6.86 -8.67
C LEU A 51 53.09 -7.72 -7.42
N ARG A 52 54.20 -8.47 -7.39
CA ARG A 52 54.59 -9.28 -6.21
C ARG A 52 55.17 -8.43 -5.09
N ASN A 53 56.01 -7.46 -5.42
CA ASN A 53 56.58 -6.53 -4.46
C ASN A 53 55.47 -5.71 -3.80
N ALA A 54 54.43 -5.32 -4.54
CA ALA A 54 53.21 -4.76 -3.97
C ALA A 54 52.53 -5.74 -2.99
N ILE A 55 52.23 -6.98 -3.40
CA ILE A 55 51.59 -7.98 -2.51
C ILE A 55 52.42 -8.22 -1.22
N VAL A 56 53.74 -8.36 -1.34
CA VAL A 56 54.67 -8.57 -0.21
C VAL A 56 54.78 -7.34 0.68
N ALA A 57 54.89 -6.14 0.12
CA ALA A 57 54.94 -4.88 0.89
C ALA A 57 53.65 -4.61 1.66
N LEU A 58 52.51 -5.11 1.16
CA LEU A 58 51.21 -5.09 1.82
C LEU A 58 51.00 -6.27 2.79
N GLY A 59 52.06 -7.03 3.10
CA GLY A 59 52.08 -8.06 4.15
C GLY A 59 51.52 -9.42 3.76
N VAL A 60 51.19 -9.64 2.48
CA VAL A 60 50.62 -10.91 1.99
C VAL A 60 51.72 -11.79 1.40
N SER A 61 51.80 -13.05 1.84
CA SER A 61 52.66 -14.06 1.22
C SER A 61 52.10 -14.47 -0.14
N PRO A 62 52.87 -14.35 -1.24
CA PRO A 62 52.26 -14.40 -2.56
C PRO A 62 52.24 -15.84 -3.14
N ASP A 63 51.08 -16.50 -3.10
CA ASP A 63 50.73 -17.88 -3.56
C ASP A 63 50.50 -18.00 -5.09
N TYR A 64 50.89 -19.08 -5.78
CA TYR A 64 50.59 -19.25 -7.23
C TYR A 64 49.18 -19.78 -7.54
N THR A 65 48.44 -20.29 -6.56
CA THR A 65 47.09 -20.87 -6.74
C THR A 65 45.95 -19.85 -6.70
N GLN A 66 46.23 -18.60 -6.31
CA GLN A 66 45.25 -17.53 -6.14
C GLN A 66 45.45 -16.40 -7.15
N THR A 67 44.40 -15.97 -7.84
CA THR A 67 44.47 -14.95 -8.91
C THR A 67 44.06 -13.53 -8.46
N ASP A 68 43.62 -13.38 -7.22
CA ASP A 68 42.99 -12.18 -6.63
C ASP A 68 43.84 -11.49 -5.55
N GLN A 69 45.00 -12.04 -5.21
CA GLN A 69 45.83 -11.60 -4.08
C GLN A 69 46.21 -10.12 -4.09
N LEU A 70 46.42 -9.50 -5.26
CA LEU A 70 46.70 -8.06 -5.29
C LEU A 70 45.48 -7.24 -4.85
N ALA A 71 44.27 -7.64 -5.26
CA ALA A 71 43.05 -7.02 -4.79
C ALA A 71 42.83 -7.26 -3.29
N ASN A 72 43.09 -8.48 -2.82
CA ASN A 72 43.00 -8.82 -1.40
C ASN A 72 44.03 -8.06 -0.55
N ALA A 73 45.27 -7.90 -1.03
CA ALA A 73 46.35 -7.16 -0.36
C ALA A 73 46.06 -5.66 -0.31
N ILE A 74 45.59 -5.05 -1.41
CA ILE A 74 45.16 -3.64 -1.45
C ILE A 74 43.98 -3.43 -0.50
N THR A 75 43.00 -4.34 -0.49
CA THR A 75 41.84 -4.26 0.42
C THR A 75 42.28 -4.39 1.87
N ALA A 76 43.11 -5.39 2.21
CA ALA A 76 43.63 -5.58 3.55
C ALA A 76 44.44 -4.37 4.05
N ALA A 77 45.27 -3.77 3.19
CA ALA A 77 46.02 -2.56 3.53
C ALA A 77 45.11 -1.32 3.70
N ALA A 78 44.05 -1.18 2.91
CA ALA A 78 43.07 -0.10 3.10
C ALA A 78 42.33 -0.21 4.44
N TYR A 79 42.05 -1.43 4.91
CA TYR A 79 41.49 -1.68 6.24
C TYR A 79 42.54 -1.50 7.36
N ALA A 80 43.76 -2.01 7.18
CA ALA A 80 44.86 -1.88 8.14
C ALA A 80 45.42 -0.44 8.23
N ALA A 81 45.13 0.41 7.25
CA ALA A 81 45.42 1.84 7.28
C ALA A 81 44.51 2.64 8.22
N GLY A 82 43.60 2.00 8.96
CA GLY A 82 42.93 2.63 10.09
C GLY A 82 43.91 3.20 11.13
N VAL A 83 43.48 4.20 11.89
CA VAL A 83 44.21 4.79 13.02
C VAL A 83 43.35 4.73 14.27
N SER A 84 43.96 4.37 15.41
CA SER A 84 43.27 4.45 16.69
C SER A 84 43.33 5.86 17.27
N LEU A 85 42.29 6.28 17.99
CA LEU A 85 42.28 7.58 18.67
C LEU A 85 43.38 7.66 19.74
N GLU A 86 43.70 6.54 20.38
CA GLU A 86 44.79 6.38 21.34
C GLU A 86 46.17 6.69 20.72
N THR A 87 46.37 6.47 19.41
CA THR A 87 47.62 6.86 18.71
C THR A 87 47.82 8.38 18.71
N PHE A 88 46.74 9.16 18.84
CA PHE A 88 46.77 10.62 18.97
C PHE A 88 46.63 11.10 20.41
N GLY A 89 46.72 10.19 21.39
CA GLY A 89 46.68 10.49 22.81
C GLY A 89 45.27 10.56 23.42
N ALA A 90 44.26 10.00 22.78
CA ALA A 90 42.96 9.79 23.45
C ALA A 90 43.11 8.81 24.61
N ALA A 91 42.48 9.09 25.74
CA ALA A 91 42.36 8.19 26.88
C ALA A 91 41.23 7.17 26.66
N GLY A 92 40.08 7.62 26.15
CA GLY A 92 38.89 6.79 25.98
C GLY A 92 38.42 6.15 27.29
N ASP A 93 38.61 6.84 28.42
CA ASP A 93 38.39 6.38 29.79
C ASP A 93 37.05 6.85 30.39
N GLY A 94 36.30 7.69 29.68
CA GLY A 94 35.07 8.30 30.17
C GLY A 94 35.26 9.38 31.25
N VAL A 95 36.48 9.91 31.41
CA VAL A 95 36.84 10.92 32.42
C VAL A 95 37.69 12.06 31.83
N THR A 96 38.63 11.73 30.96
CA THR A 96 39.54 12.67 30.29
C THR A 96 38.94 13.13 28.95
N PRO A 97 38.83 14.43 28.66
CA PRO A 97 38.38 14.91 27.35
C PRO A 97 39.36 14.55 26.21
N ASP A 98 38.82 14.03 25.12
CA ASP A 98 39.54 13.47 23.97
C ASP A 98 39.50 14.36 22.71
N ASP A 99 38.91 15.57 22.81
CA ASP A 99 38.68 16.52 21.71
C ASP A 99 39.89 16.67 20.77
N ASP A 100 41.05 16.98 21.34
CA ASP A 100 42.27 17.26 20.60
C ASP A 100 42.81 16.01 19.87
N ALA A 101 42.58 14.82 20.44
CA ALA A 101 42.98 13.55 19.84
C ALA A 101 42.06 13.17 18.67
N ILE A 102 40.75 13.41 18.82
CA ILE A 102 39.76 13.24 17.74
C ILE A 102 40.08 14.21 16.59
N ALA A 103 40.32 15.50 16.89
CA ALA A 103 40.68 16.51 15.89
C ALA A 103 41.97 16.13 15.13
N ARG A 104 43.00 15.65 15.83
CA ARG A 104 44.24 15.13 15.21
C ARG A 104 44.00 13.91 14.33
N ALA A 105 43.15 12.96 14.76
CA ALA A 105 42.83 11.76 13.99
C ALA A 105 42.07 12.11 12.71
N VAL A 106 41.04 12.94 12.81
CA VAL A 106 40.26 13.51 11.70
C VAL A 106 41.17 14.16 10.66
N ALA A 107 42.11 15.01 11.12
CA ALA A 107 43.03 15.73 10.24
C ALA A 107 43.97 14.83 9.41
N THR A 108 44.06 13.53 9.71
CA THR A 108 44.82 12.58 8.88
C THR A 108 44.09 12.13 7.61
N GLY A 109 42.77 12.30 7.52
CA GLY A 109 41.94 11.77 6.43
C GLY A 109 41.94 10.23 6.31
N ARG A 110 42.44 9.52 7.33
CA ARG A 110 42.46 8.05 7.40
C ARG A 110 41.22 7.53 8.15
N PRO A 111 40.82 6.26 7.93
CA PRO A 111 39.77 5.64 8.74
C PRO A 111 40.13 5.67 10.24
N ILE A 112 39.19 6.11 11.08
CA ILE A 112 39.33 6.10 12.53
C ILE A 112 38.72 4.81 13.06
N ILE A 113 39.50 4.03 13.82
CA ILE A 113 39.06 2.80 14.47
C ILE A 113 39.01 3.03 15.97
N THR A 114 37.83 2.83 16.55
CA THR A 114 37.61 2.97 17.99
C THR A 114 37.85 1.66 18.73
N ARG A 115 38.34 1.78 19.97
CA ARG A 115 38.55 0.64 20.86
C ARG A 115 37.22 0.23 21.51
N THR A 116 36.96 -1.08 21.53
CA THR A 116 35.76 -1.66 22.16
C THR A 116 35.61 -1.23 23.61
N ASN A 117 34.42 -0.73 23.97
CA ASN A 117 34.05 -0.21 25.29
C ASN A 117 34.85 1.02 25.76
N ALA A 118 35.64 1.67 24.89
CA ALA A 118 36.21 2.97 25.21
C ALA A 118 35.12 4.05 25.19
N VAL A 119 35.20 5.01 26.11
CA VAL A 119 34.30 6.16 26.16
C VAL A 119 35.13 7.42 25.88
N TYR A 120 35.00 7.95 24.67
CA TYR A 120 35.68 9.16 24.24
C TYR A 120 34.86 10.38 24.62
N LEU A 121 35.40 11.22 25.49
CA LEU A 121 34.70 12.39 26.01
C LEU A 121 34.92 13.62 25.13
N MET A 122 33.83 14.31 24.79
CA MET A 122 33.87 15.51 23.93
C MET A 122 33.28 16.72 24.66
N ARG A 123 34.03 17.82 24.65
CA ARG A 123 33.62 19.18 25.05
C ARG A 123 33.25 20.04 23.85
N GLN A 124 33.77 19.74 22.66
CA GLN A 124 33.59 20.56 21.47
C GLN A 124 33.26 19.72 20.24
N THR A 125 32.62 20.35 19.25
CA THR A 125 32.30 19.72 17.97
C THR A 125 33.55 19.40 17.17
N ALA A 126 33.69 18.13 16.76
CA ALA A 126 34.59 17.77 15.68
C ALA A 126 33.96 18.17 14.33
N VAL A 127 34.35 19.33 13.80
CA VAL A 127 33.95 19.78 12.45
C VAL A 127 34.90 19.15 11.42
N VAL A 128 34.32 18.52 10.40
CA VAL A 128 35.06 17.90 9.28
C VAL A 128 34.50 18.46 7.98
N GLU A 129 35.33 19.02 7.11
CA GLU A 129 34.89 19.60 5.84
C GLU A 129 35.57 18.92 4.64
N GLY A 130 34.73 18.39 3.74
CA GLY A 130 35.14 17.77 2.49
C GLY A 130 35.82 16.39 2.62
N GLY A 131 36.09 15.78 1.47
CA GLY A 131 36.84 14.52 1.42
C GLY A 131 36.07 13.31 1.95
N VAL A 132 36.75 12.46 2.71
CA VAL A 132 36.28 11.14 3.17
C VAL A 132 36.39 11.09 4.69
N PHE A 133 35.30 10.73 5.37
CA PHE A 133 35.28 10.43 6.79
C PHE A 133 34.83 8.98 6.98
N ILE A 134 35.66 8.18 7.65
CA ILE A 134 35.35 6.78 7.97
C ILE A 134 35.62 6.61 9.47
N LEU A 135 34.62 6.18 10.23
CA LEU A 135 34.67 5.98 11.67
C LEU A 135 34.03 4.63 12.00
N ARG A 136 34.80 3.71 12.58
CA ARG A 136 34.35 2.33 12.84
C ARG A 136 34.71 1.81 14.23
N GLY A 137 34.06 0.73 14.64
CA GLY A 137 34.34 -0.01 15.88
C GLY A 137 33.42 0.37 17.05
N HIS A 138 33.62 -0.25 18.21
CA HIS A 138 32.67 -0.21 19.33
C HIS A 138 33.02 0.80 20.44
N GLY A 139 33.50 1.98 20.07
CA GLY A 139 33.67 3.10 20.98
C GLY A 139 32.37 3.88 21.22
N THR A 140 32.29 4.57 22.36
CA THR A 140 31.21 5.52 22.68
C THR A 140 31.77 6.93 22.65
N PHE A 141 31.24 7.81 21.79
CA PHE A 141 31.48 9.25 21.86
C PHE A 141 30.41 9.88 22.75
N ARG A 142 30.83 10.57 23.82
CA ARG A 142 29.92 11.11 24.82
C ARG A 142 30.25 12.57 25.11
N LEU A 143 29.23 13.43 25.16
CA LEU A 143 29.40 14.82 25.61
C LEU A 143 29.77 14.85 27.11
N THR A 144 30.76 15.66 27.51
CA THR A 144 31.03 15.83 28.94
C THR A 144 29.88 16.54 29.63
N ASP A 145 29.87 16.50 30.96
CA ASP A 145 28.83 17.16 31.74
C ASP A 145 28.80 18.68 31.44
N ASN A 146 27.59 19.23 31.38
CA ASN A 146 27.31 20.66 31.17
C ASN A 146 27.82 21.27 29.85
N GLN A 147 28.05 20.48 28.79
CA GLN A 147 28.49 21.00 27.49
C GLN A 147 27.33 21.34 26.55
N ILE A 148 26.13 20.80 26.77
CA ILE A 148 24.95 21.22 26.00
C ILE A 148 24.48 22.57 26.55
N VAL A 149 25.07 23.64 26.05
CA VAL A 149 24.68 25.03 26.34
C VAL A 149 23.59 25.48 25.36
N ASN A 150 22.44 24.80 25.39
CA ASN A 150 21.24 25.36 24.77
C ASN A 150 20.54 26.24 25.81
N THR A 151 20.94 27.50 25.93
CA THR A 151 20.26 28.48 26.80
C THR A 151 19.10 29.12 26.05
N ASP A 152 17.93 29.29 26.70
CA ASP A 152 16.79 30.05 26.16
C ASP A 152 17.20 31.49 25.70
N ASP A 153 18.30 32.04 26.25
CA ASP A 153 18.87 33.36 25.92
C ASP A 153 19.86 33.36 24.73
N ASP A 154 20.39 32.20 24.34
CA ASP A 154 21.27 32.04 23.17
C ASP A 154 21.05 30.67 22.53
N GLU A 155 20.15 30.68 21.56
CA GLU A 155 19.70 29.52 20.81
C GLU A 155 20.79 28.91 19.92
N THR A 156 21.92 29.61 19.70
CA THR A 156 22.94 29.21 18.71
C THR A 156 23.98 28.22 19.23
N HIS A 157 24.03 27.99 20.55
CA HIS A 157 25.12 27.27 21.21
C HIS A 157 24.91 25.75 21.40
N PHE A 158 24.25 25.06 20.46
CA PHE A 158 24.26 23.60 20.46
C PHE A 158 25.57 23.04 19.86
N THR A 159 26.21 22.13 20.59
CA THR A 159 27.46 21.46 20.20
C THR A 159 27.21 20.01 19.78
N PRO A 160 27.05 19.68 18.48
CA PRO A 160 27.06 18.30 18.00
C PRO A 160 28.41 17.63 18.30
N LEU A 161 28.46 16.31 18.47
CA LEU A 161 29.74 15.58 18.59
C LEU A 161 30.53 15.70 17.28
N PHE A 162 29.86 15.44 16.16
CA PHE A 162 30.44 15.53 14.81
C PHE A 162 29.56 16.37 13.90
N ARG A 163 30.20 17.28 13.13
CA ARG A 163 29.57 18.03 12.05
C ARG A 163 30.35 17.79 10.76
N LEU A 164 29.74 17.05 9.83
CA LEU A 164 30.37 16.52 8.62
C LEU A 164 29.83 17.28 7.40
N GLN A 165 30.69 18.10 6.78
CA GLN A 165 30.30 19.19 5.87
C GLN A 165 30.78 18.93 4.44
N GLY A 166 29.86 18.84 3.48
CA GLY A 166 30.18 18.77 2.03
C GLY A 166 31.03 17.55 1.63
N MET A 167 30.91 16.47 2.39
CA MET A 167 31.71 15.25 2.30
C MET A 167 31.45 14.52 0.97
N SER A 168 32.50 13.98 0.34
CA SER A 168 32.31 13.04 -0.78
C SER A 168 31.91 11.64 -0.30
N TRP A 169 32.37 11.23 0.89
CA TRP A 169 32.04 9.93 1.48
C TRP A 169 32.02 10.00 3.01
N ILE A 170 31.01 9.38 3.61
CA ILE A 170 30.86 9.16 5.05
C ILE A 170 30.55 7.68 5.27
N ASP A 171 31.30 7.03 6.16
CA ASP A 171 31.01 5.71 6.71
C ASP A 171 31.13 5.80 8.23
N ILE A 172 30.02 5.64 8.93
CA ILE A 172 29.96 5.53 10.39
C ILE A 172 29.38 4.16 10.71
N SER A 173 30.16 3.32 11.38
CA SER A 173 29.71 1.98 11.70
C SER A 173 30.09 1.48 13.10
N GLU A 174 29.13 0.79 13.73
CA GLU A 174 29.28 0.06 14.99
C GLU A 174 29.60 0.90 16.25
N CYS A 175 29.66 2.22 16.10
CA CYS A 175 29.94 3.21 17.15
C CYS A 175 28.68 3.57 17.95
N THR A 176 28.87 4.09 19.17
CA THR A 176 27.81 4.72 19.97
C THR A 176 28.06 6.22 20.08
N PHE A 177 26.99 7.02 19.98
CA PHE A 177 26.96 8.46 20.18
C PHE A 177 25.96 8.74 21.31
N ASP A 178 26.43 9.36 22.39
CA ASP A 178 25.66 9.56 23.62
C ASP A 178 25.62 11.05 23.98
N GLY A 179 24.42 11.63 23.96
CA GLY A 179 24.20 13.02 24.35
C GLY A 179 24.42 13.31 25.83
N ASN A 180 24.60 12.30 26.69
CA ASN A 180 24.79 12.45 28.12
C ASN A 180 23.70 13.30 28.79
N ARG A 181 22.42 13.08 28.42
CA ARG A 181 21.25 13.86 28.89
C ARG A 181 21.13 13.94 30.42
N GLU A 182 21.59 12.93 31.14
CA GLU A 182 21.57 12.92 32.61
C GLU A 182 22.67 13.80 33.23
N GLY A 183 23.82 13.95 32.57
CA GLY A 183 24.93 14.81 32.98
C GLY A 183 24.83 16.28 32.53
N GLN A 184 23.74 16.66 31.86
CA GLN A 184 23.50 18.07 31.50
C GLN A 184 22.72 18.80 32.59
N VAL A 185 23.17 20.01 32.93
CA VAL A 185 22.42 20.96 33.78
C VAL A 185 21.47 21.82 32.93
N TYR A 186 20.47 22.35 33.61
CA TYR A 186 19.37 23.17 33.11
C TYR A 186 19.81 24.20 32.02
N PRO A 187 19.06 24.36 30.90
CA PRO A 187 17.64 24.01 30.78
C PRO A 187 17.34 22.55 30.46
N ALA A 188 18.35 21.68 30.31
CA ALA A 188 18.17 20.28 29.95
C ALA A 188 18.42 19.28 31.10
N THR A 189 17.61 19.23 32.16
CA THR A 189 17.66 18.10 33.12
C THR A 189 16.60 17.04 32.80
N ALA A 190 16.82 15.79 33.25
CA ALA A 190 15.85 14.70 33.11
C ALA A 190 14.44 15.01 33.68
N SER A 191 14.33 15.95 34.63
CA SER A 191 13.07 16.37 35.25
C SER A 191 12.50 17.70 34.74
N ARG A 192 13.31 18.49 34.02
CA ARG A 192 12.95 19.77 33.40
C ARG A 192 13.83 19.97 32.17
N PRO A 193 13.36 19.60 30.96
CA PRO A 193 14.06 19.86 29.72
C PRO A 193 13.62 21.22 29.13
N GLY A 194 14.44 21.78 28.23
CA GLY A 194 14.45 23.21 27.95
C GLY A 194 13.43 23.68 26.93
N ARG A 195 13.15 24.99 26.91
CA ARG A 195 12.24 25.55 25.92
C ARG A 195 12.96 25.64 24.59
N GLY A 196 12.81 24.62 23.75
CA GLY A 196 13.08 24.74 22.32
C GLY A 196 12.32 25.95 21.78
N SER A 197 13.02 27.05 21.55
CA SER A 197 12.43 28.32 21.18
C SER A 197 11.94 28.28 19.75
N ASN A 198 11.05 29.21 19.45
CA ASN A 198 10.25 29.19 18.24
C ASN A 198 10.95 29.97 17.11
N PRO A 199 11.34 29.35 15.97
CA PRO A 199 11.28 27.91 15.67
C PRO A 199 12.54 27.31 14.95
N PHE A 200 12.50 25.99 14.75
CA PHE A 200 13.17 25.20 13.69
C PHE A 200 14.49 24.45 13.96
N ARG A 201 15.27 24.70 15.02
CA ARG A 201 16.59 24.05 15.17
C ARG A 201 16.54 22.51 15.27
N HIS A 202 16.95 21.81 14.21
CA HIS A 202 17.14 20.35 14.21
C HIS A 202 18.63 19.96 14.34
N ASN A 203 19.27 20.31 15.45
CA ASN A 203 20.65 19.87 15.71
C ASN A 203 20.75 18.40 16.15
N GLY A 204 21.90 17.77 15.92
CA GLY A 204 22.12 16.33 16.08
C GLY A 204 23.31 15.95 16.96
N LEU A 205 23.39 14.71 17.47
CA LEU A 205 24.67 14.19 17.98
C LEU A 205 25.69 14.04 16.84
N VAL A 206 25.22 13.57 15.69
CA VAL A 206 25.96 13.61 14.41
C VAL A 206 25.15 14.41 13.40
N GLU A 207 25.75 15.45 12.84
CA GLU A 207 25.18 16.27 11.78
C GLU A 207 25.93 16.02 10.47
N VAL A 208 25.21 15.69 9.41
CA VAL A 208 25.71 15.68 8.04
C VAL A 208 25.05 16.83 7.30
N CYS A 209 25.83 17.73 6.73
CA CYS A 209 25.33 18.92 6.06
C CYS A 209 26.13 19.25 4.77
N PRO A 210 25.75 20.29 4.02
CA PRO A 210 26.59 20.90 2.99
C PRO A 210 27.93 21.40 3.54
N ASP A 211 28.83 21.78 2.63
CA ASP A 211 30.06 22.50 2.96
C ASP A 211 29.74 23.87 3.62
N ALA A 212 30.73 24.49 4.27
CA ALA A 212 30.53 25.76 4.96
C ALA A 212 30.12 26.91 4.01
N THR A 213 30.38 26.76 2.70
CA THR A 213 29.96 27.72 1.67
C THR A 213 28.51 27.54 1.17
N GLY A 214 27.86 26.42 1.49
CA GLY A 214 26.52 26.11 0.99
C GLY A 214 26.48 25.92 -0.53
N THR A 215 27.53 25.36 -1.12
CA THR A 215 27.62 25.08 -2.57
C THR A 215 27.70 23.59 -2.91
N ARG A 216 28.05 22.74 -1.93
CA ARG A 216 28.24 21.30 -2.12
C ARG A 216 27.47 20.47 -1.08
N PRO A 217 26.52 19.61 -1.51
CA PRO A 217 25.88 18.67 -0.61
C PRO A 217 26.86 17.55 -0.21
N SER A 218 26.65 16.93 0.95
CA SER A 218 27.31 15.66 1.25
C SER A 218 26.74 14.55 0.36
N GLN A 219 27.62 13.74 -0.25
CA GLN A 219 27.25 12.86 -1.35
C GLN A 219 26.86 11.46 -0.90
N HIS A 220 27.83 10.62 -0.52
CA HIS A 220 27.58 9.21 -0.16
C HIS A 220 27.68 9.02 1.35
N VAL A 221 26.58 8.66 2.00
CA VAL A 221 26.48 8.64 3.48
C VAL A 221 25.98 7.29 3.98
N TYR A 222 26.87 6.52 4.58
CA TYR A 222 26.56 5.23 5.20
C TYR A 222 26.65 5.39 6.72
N VAL A 223 25.53 5.18 7.42
CA VAL A 223 25.50 5.14 8.88
C VAL A 223 24.80 3.86 9.29
N HIS A 224 25.53 2.90 9.84
CA HIS A 224 24.95 1.59 10.10
C HIS A 224 25.43 0.90 11.38
N ASN A 225 24.59 0.03 11.92
CA ASN A 225 24.83 -0.74 13.15
C ASN A 225 25.27 0.12 14.36
N SER A 226 25.00 1.43 14.33
CA SER A 226 25.46 2.41 15.31
C SER A 226 24.34 2.74 16.30
N ALA A 227 24.68 3.26 17.48
CA ALA A 227 23.73 3.65 18.49
C ALA A 227 23.76 5.18 18.73
N PHE A 228 22.58 5.79 18.86
CA PHE A 228 22.38 7.21 19.15
C PHE A 228 21.49 7.28 20.40
N LEU A 229 22.09 7.68 21.52
CA LEU A 229 21.51 7.58 22.85
C LEU A 229 21.35 8.98 23.46
N ASN A 230 20.27 9.19 24.21
CA ASN A 230 20.11 10.35 25.09
C ASN A 230 20.28 11.70 24.37
N ALA A 231 19.88 11.79 23.10
CA ALA A 231 20.05 13.02 22.33
C ALA A 231 19.15 14.14 22.88
N TYR A 232 19.71 15.32 23.12
CA TYR A 232 18.92 16.46 23.60
C TYR A 232 17.94 17.01 22.55
N LEU A 233 18.29 16.90 21.27
CA LEU A 233 17.37 17.12 20.15
C LEU A 233 17.31 15.84 19.32
N ASN A 234 18.17 15.72 18.30
CA ASN A 234 18.17 14.59 17.37
C ASN A 234 19.41 13.70 17.55
N GLY A 235 19.27 12.40 17.29
CA GLY A 235 20.42 11.49 17.27
C GLY A 235 21.30 11.74 16.04
N LEU A 236 20.74 11.49 14.85
CA LEU A 236 21.39 11.72 13.56
C LEU A 236 20.61 12.78 12.76
N VAL A 237 21.33 13.68 12.08
CA VAL A 237 20.72 14.70 11.23
C VAL A 237 21.34 14.71 9.84
N LEU A 238 20.49 14.75 8.81
CA LEU A 238 20.86 14.76 7.40
C LEU A 238 20.29 16.00 6.69
N TRP A 239 21.15 16.96 6.37
CA TRP A 239 20.79 18.16 5.62
C TRP A 239 21.33 18.09 4.19
N GLN A 240 20.42 18.15 3.21
CA GLN A 240 20.74 18.28 1.79
C GLN A 240 21.77 17.22 1.33
N VAL A 241 21.45 15.94 1.57
CA VAL A 241 22.31 14.77 1.28
C VAL A 241 21.86 14.08 -0.01
N ARG A 242 22.81 13.63 -0.85
CA ARG A 242 22.52 13.15 -2.22
C ARG A 242 22.28 11.64 -2.39
N ASP A 243 22.93 10.80 -1.59
CA ASP A 243 22.71 9.35 -1.53
C ASP A 243 23.04 8.85 -0.10
N ALA A 244 22.08 8.24 0.62
CA ALA A 244 22.34 7.77 1.98
C ALA A 244 21.70 6.42 2.33
N TRP A 245 22.41 5.65 3.15
CA TRP A 245 21.98 4.36 3.66
C TRP A 245 22.12 4.33 5.18
N ILE A 246 21.00 4.53 5.86
CA ILE A 246 20.90 4.63 7.32
C ILE A 246 20.27 3.33 7.82
N ALA A 247 21.10 2.37 8.28
CA ALA A 247 20.62 1.00 8.45
C ALA A 247 21.05 0.27 9.73
N GLY A 248 20.11 -0.45 10.36
CA GLY A 248 20.40 -1.27 11.55
C GLY A 248 20.81 -0.46 12.78
N ASN A 249 20.60 0.87 12.79
CA ASN A 249 20.97 1.72 13.91
C ASN A 249 19.96 1.62 15.05
N THR A 250 20.40 1.94 16.26
CA THR A 250 19.53 2.06 17.44
C THR A 250 19.44 3.53 17.86
N PHE A 251 18.24 4.06 17.99
CA PHE A 251 17.95 5.41 18.48
C PHE A 251 17.18 5.29 19.80
N ARG A 252 17.64 5.96 20.85
CA ARG A 252 17.11 5.73 22.20
C ARG A 252 17.04 7.00 23.04
N ASP A 253 15.89 7.22 23.67
CA ASP A 253 15.65 8.29 24.65
C ASP A 253 15.99 9.71 24.11
N SER A 254 15.94 9.88 22.78
CA SER A 254 16.09 11.16 22.07
C SER A 254 14.87 12.03 22.29
N THR A 255 15.09 13.25 22.78
CA THR A 255 14.02 14.22 23.07
C THR A 255 13.21 14.58 21.82
N TRP A 256 13.84 14.83 20.68
CA TRP A 256 13.15 15.36 19.48
C TRP A 256 12.96 14.27 18.43
N ASN A 257 14.02 13.84 17.73
CA ASN A 257 13.97 12.68 16.83
C ASN A 257 15.07 11.65 17.09
N GLY A 258 14.86 10.41 16.62
CA GLY A 258 15.95 9.45 16.45
C GLY A 258 16.90 9.92 15.35
N ALA A 259 16.43 9.86 14.10
CA ALA A 259 17.06 10.49 12.94
C ALA A 259 16.12 11.53 12.33
N CYS A 260 16.66 12.62 11.80
CA CYS A 260 15.89 13.55 10.98
C CYS A 260 16.65 14.07 9.76
N GLY A 261 15.93 14.68 8.81
CA GLY A 261 16.55 15.35 7.68
C GLY A 261 15.61 16.10 6.75
N ALA A 262 16.19 16.92 5.89
CA ALA A 262 15.47 17.68 4.88
C ALA A 262 16.33 17.91 3.63
N GLY A 263 15.69 18.06 2.47
CA GLY A 263 16.36 18.14 1.18
C GLY A 263 17.06 16.84 0.81
N LEU A 264 16.50 15.69 1.18
CA LEU A 264 17.11 14.38 0.97
C LEU A 264 16.94 13.90 -0.47
N ARG A 265 17.95 13.25 -1.03
CA ARG A 265 17.85 12.50 -2.28
C ARG A 265 18.40 11.08 -2.09
N ASN A 266 17.74 10.09 -2.69
CA ASN A 266 18.17 8.68 -2.70
C ASN A 266 18.56 8.16 -1.29
N VAL A 267 17.73 8.45 -0.28
CA VAL A 267 18.01 8.09 1.12
C VAL A 267 17.15 6.91 1.54
N GLN A 268 17.75 5.86 2.09
CA GLN A 268 17.05 4.72 2.69
C GLN A 268 17.28 4.65 4.20
N PHE A 269 16.18 4.58 4.95
CA PHE A 269 16.15 4.21 6.36
C PHE A 269 15.69 2.76 6.48
N PHE A 270 16.61 1.84 6.79
CA PHE A 270 16.38 0.41 6.75
C PHE A 270 16.66 -0.30 8.09
N ARG A 271 15.68 -0.99 8.69
CA ARG A 271 15.88 -1.76 9.95
C ARG A 271 16.41 -0.94 11.14
N ASN A 272 16.13 0.36 11.20
CA ASN A 272 16.50 1.14 12.38
C ASN A 272 15.51 0.85 13.52
N ASN A 273 16.02 0.73 14.74
CA ASN A 273 15.25 0.50 15.95
C ASN A 273 15.18 1.79 16.78
N GLY A 274 14.00 2.22 17.17
CA GLY A 274 13.74 3.39 17.99
C GLY A 274 13.04 3.03 19.28
N TYR A 275 13.49 3.60 20.39
CA TYR A 275 12.82 3.50 21.68
C TYR A 275 12.76 4.88 22.33
N ARG A 276 11.56 5.35 22.69
CA ARG A 276 11.33 6.68 23.30
C ARG A 276 11.97 7.85 22.55
N CYS A 277 11.93 7.81 21.23
CA CYS A 277 12.24 8.96 20.39
C CYS A 277 11.04 9.92 20.38
N GLY A 278 11.27 11.22 20.55
CA GLY A 278 10.21 12.23 20.64
C GLY A 278 9.54 12.33 22.02
N ASP A 279 10.04 11.61 23.03
CA ASP A 279 9.48 11.54 24.38
C ASP A 279 9.77 12.82 25.18
N THR A 280 8.83 13.78 25.10
CA THR A 280 8.84 15.01 25.89
C THR A 280 7.43 15.52 26.18
N SER A 281 7.19 15.81 27.44
CA SER A 281 6.04 16.56 27.95
C SER A 281 6.13 18.08 27.77
N MET A 282 7.22 18.61 27.17
CA MET A 282 7.56 20.05 27.23
C MET A 282 6.59 20.99 26.51
N PHE A 283 5.84 20.51 25.51
CA PHE A 283 5.12 21.36 24.57
C PHE A 283 3.60 21.20 24.67
N GLY A 284 3.04 21.75 25.75
CA GLY A 284 1.59 21.84 25.95
C GLY A 284 0.86 22.88 25.09
N SER A 285 1.54 23.60 24.19
CA SER A 285 0.93 24.73 23.44
C SER A 285 1.43 25.01 22.02
N MET A 286 2.64 24.59 21.60
CA MET A 286 3.12 24.89 20.24
C MET A 286 2.51 23.95 19.19
N GLN A 287 1.87 24.53 18.18
CA GLN A 287 0.99 23.87 17.19
C GLN A 287 1.70 23.17 16.01
N GLN A 288 2.99 22.84 16.11
CA GLN A 288 3.72 22.18 15.01
C GLN A 288 3.61 20.65 15.08
N THR A 289 2.72 20.09 14.24
CA THR A 289 2.57 18.64 13.98
C THR A 289 3.67 18.11 13.07
N GLY A 290 4.15 16.89 13.35
CA GLY A 290 5.11 16.19 12.51
C GLY A 290 6.57 16.35 12.89
N ASP A 291 6.87 16.92 14.04
CA ASP A 291 8.23 17.23 14.48
C ASP A 291 8.81 16.24 15.52
N ARG A 292 8.24 15.06 15.79
CA ARG A 292 8.80 14.15 16.84
C ARG A 292 8.64 12.66 16.53
N ALA A 293 9.57 12.15 15.72
CA ALA A 293 9.55 10.77 15.25
C ALA A 293 10.82 9.96 15.62
N LEU A 294 10.76 8.63 15.53
CA LEU A 294 11.99 7.84 15.37
C LEU A 294 12.73 8.28 14.10
N ILE A 295 12.04 8.38 12.95
CA ILE A 295 12.59 8.93 11.72
C ILE A 295 11.68 10.06 11.22
N GLN A 296 12.23 11.27 11.10
CA GLN A 296 11.55 12.44 10.54
C GLN A 296 12.21 12.87 9.22
N VAL A 297 11.42 13.01 8.16
CA VAL A 297 11.86 13.66 6.92
C VAL A 297 10.89 14.78 6.59
N ARG A 298 11.40 16.00 6.37
CA ARG A 298 10.56 17.19 6.11
C ARG A 298 11.07 18.04 4.96
N GLU A 299 10.23 18.94 4.47
CA GLU A 299 10.62 20.00 3.55
C GLU A 299 11.74 20.86 4.11
N PHE A 300 12.67 21.26 3.24
CA PHE A 300 13.61 22.33 3.53
C PHE A 300 12.93 23.67 3.22
N ALA A 301 12.37 24.34 4.23
CA ALA A 301 11.63 25.57 4.03
C ALA A 301 12.50 26.66 3.37
N ASN A 302 11.90 27.52 2.53
CA ASN A 302 12.62 28.62 1.88
C ASN A 302 13.11 29.70 2.85
N THR A 303 12.61 29.70 4.09
CA THR A 303 13.10 30.52 5.21
C THR A 303 14.25 29.90 5.98
N PHE A 304 14.59 28.62 5.75
CA PHE A 304 15.76 28.00 6.38
C PHE A 304 17.03 28.56 5.75
N THR A 305 17.80 29.28 6.56
CA THR A 305 19.12 29.81 6.22
C THR A 305 20.13 29.32 7.25
N THR A 306 21.42 29.50 6.95
CA THR A 306 22.47 29.28 7.94
C THR A 306 22.25 30.09 9.23
N ASP A 307 21.60 31.26 9.12
CA ASP A 307 21.30 32.14 10.26
C ASP A 307 20.11 31.65 11.10
N SER A 308 19.07 31.05 10.48
CA SER A 308 17.92 30.51 11.22
C SER A 308 18.25 29.17 11.89
N GLU A 309 18.92 28.28 11.17
CA GLU A 309 19.18 26.91 11.64
C GLU A 309 20.46 26.82 12.50
N GLY A 310 21.42 27.73 12.30
CA GLY A 310 22.79 27.59 12.85
C GLY A 310 23.62 26.49 12.17
N ILE A 311 23.18 26.02 11.00
CA ILE A 311 23.77 24.89 10.24
C ILE A 311 23.91 25.33 8.77
N PRO A 312 25.03 25.04 8.07
CA PRO A 312 25.18 25.42 6.67
C PRO A 312 24.05 24.86 5.81
N CYS A 313 23.51 25.73 4.96
CA CYS A 313 22.39 25.42 4.07
C CYS A 313 22.77 25.86 2.65
N MET A 314 22.41 25.07 1.64
CA MET A 314 22.75 25.40 0.26
C MET A 314 21.92 26.56 -0.28
N THR A 315 22.62 27.58 -0.75
CA THR A 315 22.05 28.85 -1.20
C THR A 315 21.79 28.90 -2.71
N SER A 316 22.31 27.92 -3.47
CA SER A 316 22.09 27.80 -4.92
C SER A 316 22.07 26.34 -5.40
N GLY A 317 21.56 26.12 -6.62
CA GLY A 317 21.53 24.80 -7.25
C GLY A 317 20.32 23.93 -6.86
N GLU A 318 20.45 22.61 -7.04
CA GLU A 318 19.34 21.63 -7.01
C GLU A 318 18.56 21.55 -5.69
N PHE A 319 19.18 21.96 -4.57
CA PHE A 319 18.57 21.90 -3.23
C PHE A 319 18.24 23.30 -2.67
N ALA A 320 18.48 24.37 -3.43
CA ALA A 320 18.16 25.73 -3.00
C ALA A 320 16.67 26.04 -3.15
N HIS A 321 16.10 26.68 -2.13
CA HIS A 321 14.68 27.06 -2.03
C HIS A 321 13.68 25.90 -2.14
N GLY A 322 13.26 25.32 -1.01
CA GLY A 322 12.10 24.42 -0.99
C GLY A 322 12.37 23.01 -1.51
N GLY A 323 13.62 22.52 -1.43
CA GLY A 323 14.04 21.24 -2.00
C GLY A 323 13.19 20.05 -1.51
N ILE A 324 12.26 19.61 -2.35
CA ILE A 324 11.44 18.41 -2.15
C ILE A 324 12.37 17.20 -1.96
N ASN A 325 12.08 16.37 -0.95
CA ASN A 325 12.81 15.13 -0.74
C ASN A 325 12.49 14.14 -1.87
N ARG A 326 13.49 13.49 -2.47
CA ARG A 326 13.30 12.61 -3.64
C ARG A 326 13.85 11.22 -3.40
N PHE A 327 13.07 10.20 -3.72
CA PHE A 327 13.44 8.79 -3.60
C PHE A 327 13.87 8.42 -2.17
N VAL A 328 13.03 8.80 -1.19
CA VAL A 328 13.25 8.45 0.22
C VAL A 328 12.54 7.14 0.54
N GLY A 329 13.25 6.25 1.22
CA GLY A 329 12.83 4.91 1.59
C GLY A 329 12.70 4.74 3.10
N PHE A 330 11.61 4.11 3.56
CA PHE A 330 11.43 3.67 4.95
C PHE A 330 11.05 2.20 4.99
N THR A 331 12.00 1.31 5.27
CA THR A 331 11.76 -0.15 5.18
C THR A 331 12.19 -0.89 6.45
N GLU A 332 11.31 -1.75 6.97
CA GLU A 332 11.57 -2.64 8.12
C GLU A 332 12.03 -1.94 9.43
N ASN A 333 11.83 -0.62 9.57
CA ASN A 333 12.14 0.09 10.82
C ASN A 333 11.19 -0.32 11.94
N TYR A 334 11.65 -0.24 13.19
CA TYR A 334 10.90 -0.61 14.39
C TYR A 334 10.92 0.56 15.37
N GLY A 335 9.77 1.10 15.76
CA GLY A 335 9.66 2.09 16.85
C GLY A 335 8.83 1.56 18.01
N GLU A 336 9.23 1.87 19.23
CA GLU A 336 8.53 1.53 20.46
C GLU A 336 8.52 2.72 21.43
N GLU A 337 7.38 2.95 22.11
CA GLU A 337 7.18 4.05 23.07
C GLU A 337 7.56 5.44 22.50
N CYS A 338 7.41 5.67 21.19
CA CYS A 338 7.73 6.96 20.56
C CYS A 338 6.70 8.04 20.93
N GLY A 339 7.15 9.28 21.15
CA GLY A 339 6.31 10.32 21.76
C GLY A 339 5.23 10.92 20.84
N VAL A 340 5.47 11.00 19.53
CA VAL A 340 4.45 11.48 18.57
C VAL A 340 4.33 10.60 17.33
N GLU A 341 5.43 10.28 16.65
CA GLU A 341 5.42 9.35 15.51
C GLU A 341 6.52 8.28 15.58
N THR A 342 6.39 7.17 14.84
CA THR A 342 7.56 6.31 14.52
C THR A 342 8.19 6.76 13.20
N ILE A 343 7.37 7.00 12.17
CA ILE A 343 7.84 7.60 10.91
C ILE A 343 6.99 8.83 10.61
N PHE A 344 7.65 9.96 10.43
CA PHE A 344 7.07 11.14 9.82
C PHE A 344 7.77 11.45 8.50
N GLY A 345 7.02 11.60 7.42
CA GLY A 345 7.53 12.04 6.13
C GLY A 345 6.67 13.16 5.53
N ARG A 346 7.28 14.31 5.22
CA ARG A 346 6.61 15.42 4.53
C ARG A 346 7.39 15.88 3.30
N ALA A 347 6.65 16.27 2.26
CA ALA A 347 7.18 16.74 0.97
C ALA A 347 8.18 15.74 0.36
N ILE A 348 7.70 14.52 0.07
CA ILE A 348 8.52 13.40 -0.46
C ILE A 348 7.96 12.92 -1.80
N MET A 349 8.72 13.07 -2.88
CA MET A 349 8.42 12.48 -4.19
C MET A 349 9.17 11.16 -4.39
N GLY A 350 8.51 10.16 -4.95
CA GLY A 350 9.09 8.81 -5.07
C GLY A 350 9.31 8.16 -3.71
N LEU A 351 8.42 8.41 -2.75
CA LEU A 351 8.39 7.71 -1.47
C LEU A 351 8.28 6.20 -1.71
N SER A 352 9.14 5.44 -1.05
CA SER A 352 9.03 3.99 -0.97
C SER A 352 9.05 3.57 0.48
N GLY A 353 8.37 2.49 0.83
CA GLY A 353 8.50 1.96 2.17
C GLY A 353 7.57 0.81 2.47
N GLY A 354 7.92 0.09 3.52
CA GLY A 354 7.07 -0.97 4.00
C GLY A 354 7.65 -1.84 5.10
N SER A 355 6.80 -2.72 5.63
CA SER A 355 7.11 -3.63 6.73
C SER A 355 7.63 -2.93 7.99
N ASN A 356 7.42 -1.62 8.13
CA ASN A 356 7.77 -0.90 9.34
C ASN A 356 6.82 -1.30 10.46
N ARG A 357 7.32 -1.31 11.69
CA ARG A 357 6.61 -1.74 12.89
C ARG A 357 6.65 -0.60 13.90
N SER A 358 5.54 -0.35 14.54
CA SER A 358 5.39 0.75 15.48
C SER A 358 4.53 0.31 16.65
N TYR A 359 5.06 0.51 17.86
CA TYR A 359 4.49 0.04 19.11
C TYR A 359 4.34 1.20 20.11
N ASN A 360 3.18 1.31 20.75
CA ASN A 360 2.97 2.20 21.90
C ASN A 360 3.31 3.68 21.64
N VAL A 361 2.86 4.24 20.51
CA VAL A 361 3.12 5.63 20.14
C VAL A 361 2.19 6.59 20.91
N GLY A 362 2.61 7.83 21.13
CA GLY A 362 1.90 8.80 21.99
C GLY A 362 2.30 8.74 23.47
N TYR A 363 3.34 7.95 23.77
CA TYR A 363 3.92 7.78 25.10
C TYR A 363 4.29 9.10 25.77
N GLY A 364 3.95 9.27 27.06
CA GLY A 364 4.37 10.40 27.88
C GLY A 364 3.65 11.73 27.57
N ARG A 365 2.66 11.72 26.67
CA ARG A 365 1.97 12.91 26.17
C ARG A 365 0.59 13.07 26.80
N ASP A 366 0.33 14.21 27.41
CA ASP A 366 -1.00 14.58 27.94
C ASP A 366 -2.07 14.60 26.82
N THR A 367 -3.17 13.90 27.07
CA THR A 367 -4.39 13.82 26.24
C THR A 367 -5.02 15.16 25.92
N ASN A 368 -4.75 16.23 26.68
CA ASN A 368 -5.31 17.56 26.48
C ASN A 368 -4.64 18.38 25.35
N GLY A 369 -3.57 17.88 24.72
CA GLY A 369 -2.93 18.54 23.58
C GLY A 369 -3.81 18.55 22.32
N PRO A 370 -3.72 19.56 21.44
CA PRO A 370 -4.54 19.67 20.22
C PRO A 370 -4.13 18.70 19.09
N PHE A 371 -3.46 17.59 19.43
CA PHE A 371 -2.66 16.80 18.52
C PHE A 371 -2.85 15.31 18.69
N TYR A 372 -3.03 14.66 17.55
CA TYR A 372 -3.12 13.21 17.43
C TYR A 372 -1.72 12.71 17.09
N PRO A 373 -1.05 11.96 17.99
CA PRO A 373 0.12 11.18 17.58
C PRO A 373 -0.30 10.16 16.50
N ALA A 374 0.65 9.58 15.77
CA ALA A 374 0.34 8.58 14.75
C ALA A 374 1.48 7.59 14.61
N HIS A 375 1.21 6.28 14.45
CA HIS A 375 2.32 5.34 14.26
C HIS A 375 3.16 5.71 13.03
N ILE A 376 2.50 6.06 11.94
CA ILE A 376 3.11 6.54 10.70
C ILE A 376 2.31 7.75 10.18
N TRP A 377 3.00 8.81 9.77
CA TRP A 377 2.41 10.02 9.18
C TRP A 377 3.12 10.37 7.87
N PHE A 378 2.37 10.51 6.79
CA PHE A 378 2.84 11.06 5.52
C PHE A 378 2.03 12.28 5.09
N GLU A 379 2.69 13.33 4.60
CA GLU A 379 2.05 14.59 4.22
C GLU A 379 2.71 15.21 2.96
N ILE A 380 1.93 15.51 1.92
CA ILE A 380 2.45 15.99 0.62
C ILE A 380 3.48 14.96 0.07
N CYS A 381 3.11 13.68 0.08
CA CYS A 381 3.94 12.58 -0.40
C CYS A 381 3.36 11.93 -1.65
N GLU A 382 4.23 11.62 -2.61
CA GLU A 382 3.94 10.80 -3.80
C GLU A 382 4.75 9.51 -3.70
N GLY A 383 4.10 8.34 -3.78
CA GLY A 383 4.80 7.06 -3.73
C GLY A 383 3.95 5.89 -3.22
N HIS A 384 4.60 4.89 -2.64
CA HIS A 384 3.95 3.69 -2.11
C HIS A 384 4.47 3.30 -0.72
N ASN A 385 3.56 2.85 0.15
CA ASN A 385 3.85 2.50 1.53
C ASN A 385 3.05 1.23 1.92
N ARG A 386 3.73 0.13 2.24
CA ARG A 386 3.09 -1.20 2.26
C ARG A 386 3.41 -2.10 3.46
N GLY A 387 2.45 -2.85 3.97
CA GLY A 387 2.69 -3.91 4.96
C GLY A 387 3.11 -3.44 6.35
N ASN A 388 2.91 -2.16 6.68
CA ASN A 388 3.31 -1.62 7.98
C ASN A 388 2.35 -2.06 9.09
N ILE A 389 2.87 -2.19 10.31
CA ILE A 389 2.12 -2.64 11.49
C ILE A 389 2.18 -1.56 12.57
N GLY A 390 1.04 -0.96 12.89
CA GLY A 390 0.85 -0.12 14.08
C GLY A 390 0.10 -0.94 15.14
N TYR A 391 0.67 -1.05 16.34
CA TYR A 391 0.11 -1.83 17.44
C TYR A 391 0.23 -1.06 18.76
N GLN A 392 -0.86 -0.96 19.51
CA GLN A 392 -0.86 -0.26 20.80
C GLN A 392 -1.28 -1.24 21.90
N ASP A 393 -0.31 -1.74 22.67
CA ASP A 393 -0.49 -2.73 23.75
C ASP A 393 -0.67 -2.07 25.13
N ARG A 394 -0.10 -0.87 25.29
CA ARG A 394 -0.10 -0.09 26.53
C ARG A 394 -0.37 1.36 26.22
N VAL A 395 -1.47 1.84 26.79
CA VAL A 395 -1.69 3.26 27.05
C VAL A 395 -1.64 3.41 28.55
N ARG A 396 -0.64 4.12 29.09
CA ARG A 396 -0.67 4.46 30.50
C ARG A 396 -1.80 5.47 30.70
N PRO A 397 -2.53 5.44 31.83
CA PRO A 397 -3.56 6.43 32.09
C PRO A 397 -3.00 7.86 31.99
N GLY A 398 -3.43 8.60 30.97
CA GLY A 398 -2.96 9.95 30.65
C GLY A 398 -2.11 10.07 29.37
N ASP A 399 -1.64 8.97 28.76
CA ASP A 399 -0.98 8.99 27.44
C ASP A 399 -1.98 9.30 26.32
N ALA A 400 -1.53 10.03 25.30
CA ALA A 400 -2.33 10.37 24.13
C ALA A 400 -2.48 9.16 23.19
N GLN A 401 -3.71 8.90 22.76
CA GLN A 401 -4.03 7.83 21.80
C GLN A 401 -3.57 8.20 20.38
N PRO A 402 -2.77 7.36 19.70
CA PRO A 402 -2.36 7.62 18.34
C PRO A 402 -3.42 7.21 17.31
N ASP A 403 -3.51 7.96 16.22
CA ASP A 403 -4.06 7.46 14.96
C ASP A 403 -3.17 6.28 14.47
N GLY A 404 -3.77 5.26 13.86
CA GLY A 404 -3.07 4.13 13.27
C GLY A 404 -2.09 4.60 12.20
N MET A 405 -2.60 5.21 11.13
CA MET A 405 -1.76 5.90 10.15
C MET A 405 -2.45 7.13 9.57
N VAL A 406 -1.67 8.19 9.36
CA VAL A 406 -2.09 9.44 8.74
C VAL A 406 -1.45 9.57 7.37
N ALA A 407 -2.25 9.82 6.34
CA ALA A 407 -1.83 9.97 4.96
C ALA A 407 -2.52 11.19 4.32
N TYR A 408 -1.83 12.32 4.31
CA TYR A 408 -2.29 13.57 3.71
C TYR A 408 -1.65 13.80 2.34
N ALA A 409 -2.33 13.45 1.27
CA ALA A 409 -2.01 13.99 -0.06
C ALA A 409 -2.82 15.27 -0.29
N MET A 410 -2.13 16.38 -0.60
CA MET A 410 -2.77 17.67 -0.84
C MET A 410 -2.92 17.93 -2.35
N THR A 411 -4.01 18.56 -2.74
CA THR A 411 -4.25 19.06 -4.10
C THR A 411 -4.51 20.56 -4.07
N GLY A 412 -3.61 21.37 -4.65
CA GLY A 412 -3.75 22.82 -4.80
C GLY A 412 -2.54 23.62 -4.31
N ASP A 413 -2.50 24.92 -4.66
CA ASP A 413 -1.46 25.86 -4.25
C ASP A 413 -1.42 26.02 -2.71
N ALA A 414 -0.50 25.29 -2.07
CA ALA A 414 -0.33 25.25 -0.62
C ALA A 414 0.38 26.51 -0.09
N SER A 415 -0.28 27.66 -0.22
CA SER A 415 0.17 29.01 0.17
C SER A 415 1.39 29.55 -0.60
N ALA A 416 1.57 30.87 -0.57
CA ALA A 416 2.68 31.55 -1.26
C ALA A 416 4.09 31.19 -0.73
N LEU A 417 4.20 30.38 0.32
CA LEU A 417 5.48 29.92 0.87
C LEU A 417 6.04 28.70 0.11
N PHE A 418 5.20 27.85 -0.50
CA PHE A 418 5.65 26.63 -1.17
C PHE A 418 4.91 26.38 -2.50
N PRO A 419 5.60 26.47 -3.66
CA PRO A 419 4.98 26.22 -4.97
C PRO A 419 4.84 24.71 -5.25
N PHE A 420 4.11 23.99 -4.39
CA PHE A 420 3.78 22.57 -4.56
C PHE A 420 2.65 22.38 -5.58
N VAL A 421 2.93 22.68 -6.85
CA VAL A 421 1.99 22.47 -7.96
C VAL A 421 2.11 21.01 -8.44
N GLY A 422 1.28 20.13 -7.89
CA GLY A 422 1.26 18.72 -8.28
C GLY A 422 0.09 17.92 -7.72
N ASN A 423 -0.27 16.84 -8.43
CA ASN A 423 -1.15 15.80 -7.90
C ASN A 423 -0.28 14.74 -7.20
N TYR A 424 -0.12 14.88 -5.89
CA TYR A 424 0.57 13.88 -5.07
C TYR A 424 -0.36 12.67 -4.88
N THR A 425 0.10 11.46 -5.20
CA THR A 425 -0.66 10.22 -5.02
C THR A 425 0.10 9.27 -4.12
N LEU A 426 -0.55 8.78 -3.05
CA LEU A 426 0.05 7.85 -2.08
C LEU A 426 -0.68 6.51 -2.09
N ASP A 427 0.02 5.44 -2.46
CA ASP A 427 -0.46 4.05 -2.49
C ASP A 427 -0.17 3.33 -1.15
N VAL A 428 -1.17 3.26 -0.29
CA VAL A 428 -1.15 2.54 0.99
C VAL A 428 -1.66 1.12 0.79
N ARG A 429 -0.86 0.08 1.07
CA ARG A 429 -1.35 -1.31 0.97
C ARG A 429 -1.03 -2.19 2.16
N GLY A 430 -1.97 -3.04 2.58
CA GLY A 430 -1.69 -4.09 3.56
C GLY A 430 -1.25 -3.55 4.93
N ALA A 431 -1.60 -2.30 5.26
CA ALA A 431 -1.32 -1.75 6.58
C ALA A 431 -2.17 -2.48 7.62
N ARG A 432 -1.56 -2.92 8.72
CA ARG A 432 -2.25 -3.54 9.85
C ARG A 432 -2.21 -2.59 11.03
N MET A 433 -3.31 -1.91 11.29
CA MET A 433 -3.45 -0.96 12.39
C MET A 433 -4.37 -1.55 13.44
N THR A 434 -3.89 -1.66 14.67
CA THR A 434 -4.72 -1.99 15.83
C THR A 434 -4.62 -0.88 16.86
N SER A 435 -5.72 -0.19 17.08
CA SER A 435 -5.82 0.84 18.11
C SER A 435 -5.66 0.26 19.51
N ALA A 436 -5.42 1.14 20.46
CA ALA A 436 -5.21 0.71 21.82
C ALA A 436 -6.47 0.20 22.47
N LYS A 437 -6.25 -0.80 23.30
CA LYS A 437 -7.16 -1.15 24.37
C LYS A 437 -6.50 -0.75 25.69
N ASP A 438 -7.29 -0.39 26.69
CA ASP A 438 -6.83 -0.16 28.04
C ASP A 438 -6.23 -1.45 28.64
N ALA A 439 -5.71 -1.36 29.87
CA ALA A 439 -5.15 -2.54 30.56
C ALA A 439 -6.16 -3.68 30.79
N ASN A 440 -7.46 -3.46 30.56
CA ASN A 440 -8.55 -4.42 30.66
C ASN A 440 -9.07 -4.90 29.29
N GLY A 441 -8.42 -4.52 28.18
CA GLY A 441 -8.84 -4.88 26.83
C GLY A 441 -10.02 -4.07 26.28
N GLN A 442 -10.37 -2.93 26.88
CA GLN A 442 -11.48 -2.06 26.47
C GLN A 442 -11.01 -0.82 25.70
N PRO A 443 -11.77 -0.31 24.71
CA PRO A 443 -11.53 1.01 24.12
C PRO A 443 -11.54 2.12 25.20
N VAL A 444 -10.77 3.20 25.02
CA VAL A 444 -10.58 4.27 26.04
C VAL A 444 -11.52 5.45 25.73
N PRO A 445 -12.66 5.60 26.42
CA PRO A 445 -13.71 6.49 25.97
C PRO A 445 -13.30 7.97 25.96
N GLY A 446 -13.59 8.67 24.85
CA GLY A 446 -13.41 10.11 24.72
C GLY A 446 -12.13 10.56 24.00
N LEU A 447 -11.30 9.63 23.52
CA LEU A 447 -10.10 9.93 22.74
C LEU A 447 -10.32 9.61 21.26
N LEU A 448 -9.83 10.48 20.38
CA LEU A 448 -10.05 10.39 18.93
C LEU A 448 -8.99 9.47 18.29
N ASN A 449 -9.13 8.16 18.49
CA ASN A 449 -8.27 7.15 17.85
C ASN A 449 -8.90 6.65 16.54
N ARG A 450 -8.22 6.86 15.40
CA ARG A 450 -8.68 6.43 14.07
C ARG A 450 -7.68 5.49 13.44
N GLY A 451 -8.15 4.48 12.71
CA GLY A 451 -7.26 3.45 12.14
C GLY A 451 -6.44 3.96 10.96
N LEU A 452 -7.10 4.59 9.99
CA LEU A 452 -6.48 5.19 8.82
C LEU A 452 -7.13 6.55 8.51
N ARG A 453 -6.33 7.61 8.58
CA ARG A 453 -6.76 8.97 8.30
C ARG A 453 -6.21 9.44 6.95
N ILE A 454 -7.10 9.86 6.05
CA ILE A 454 -6.76 10.18 4.65
C ILE A 454 -7.34 11.51 4.17
N SER A 455 -6.74 12.03 3.10
CA SER A 455 -7.29 13.09 2.25
C SER A 455 -7.42 12.66 0.79
N SER A 456 -7.75 13.61 -0.09
CA SER A 456 -7.77 13.43 -1.55
C SER A 456 -6.47 12.77 -2.08
N ASN A 457 -6.58 12.02 -3.17
CA ASN A 457 -5.49 11.34 -3.87
C ASN A 457 -4.71 10.27 -3.08
N VAL A 458 -5.19 9.81 -1.93
CA VAL A 458 -4.68 8.57 -1.32
C VAL A 458 -5.42 7.37 -1.91
N SER A 459 -4.70 6.32 -2.30
CA SER A 459 -5.27 5.00 -2.59
C SER A 459 -4.94 4.07 -1.43
N ALA A 460 -5.93 3.38 -0.88
CA ALA A 460 -5.77 2.49 0.27
C ALA A 460 -6.35 1.11 -0.03
N ASP A 461 -5.51 0.06 0.04
CA ASP A 461 -5.80 -1.29 -0.41
C ASP A 461 -5.42 -2.34 0.66
N PHE A 462 -6.15 -3.46 0.73
CA PHE A 462 -5.90 -4.61 1.63
C PHE A 462 -5.54 -4.32 3.10
N SER A 463 -5.90 -3.15 3.64
CA SER A 463 -5.47 -2.75 4.99
C SER A 463 -6.43 -3.29 6.05
N PHE A 464 -5.87 -3.91 7.09
CA PHE A 464 -6.61 -4.48 8.23
C PHE A 464 -6.62 -3.47 9.38
N ILE A 465 -7.82 -3.11 9.82
CA ILE A 465 -8.02 -2.12 10.88
C ILE A 465 -8.96 -2.74 11.93
N ASP A 466 -8.54 -2.72 13.19
CA ASP A 466 -9.26 -3.28 14.34
C ASP A 466 -9.09 -2.41 15.60
N GLY A 467 -10.09 -2.41 16.47
CA GLY A 467 -10.07 -1.80 17.81
C GLY A 467 -10.25 -0.28 17.86
N THR A 468 -10.51 0.41 16.76
CA THR A 468 -10.60 1.89 16.69
C THR A 468 -11.79 2.46 17.47
N ASP A 469 -11.52 3.38 18.40
CA ASP A 469 -12.53 4.00 19.26
C ASP A 469 -13.46 4.99 18.52
N GLN A 470 -13.00 5.57 17.39
CA GLN A 470 -13.78 6.53 16.60
C GLN A 470 -14.12 6.01 15.20
N ASP A 471 -13.14 5.92 14.31
CA ASP A 471 -13.33 5.61 12.90
C ASP A 471 -12.28 4.61 12.41
N GLY A 472 -12.73 3.56 11.72
CA GLY A 472 -11.82 2.63 11.03
C GLY A 472 -11.03 3.37 9.94
N ILE A 473 -11.75 4.07 9.06
CA ILE A 473 -11.17 4.98 8.06
C ILE A 473 -11.86 6.35 8.20
N TYR A 474 -11.05 7.40 8.39
CA TYR A 474 -11.51 8.78 8.49
C TYR A 474 -10.99 9.63 7.33
N GLY A 475 -11.87 10.34 6.64
CA GLY A 475 -11.56 11.06 5.42
C GLY A 475 -11.85 12.56 5.50
N THR A 476 -10.95 13.40 4.97
CA THR A 476 -11.13 14.86 4.89
C THR A 476 -10.82 15.42 3.50
N ASN A 477 -11.71 16.27 2.98
CA ASN A 477 -11.55 17.01 1.71
C ASN A 477 -11.25 16.14 0.47
N PHE A 478 -12.27 15.41 0.01
CA PHE A 478 -12.22 14.67 -1.25
C PHE A 478 -12.77 15.48 -2.42
N ASN A 479 -12.05 15.46 -3.55
CA ASN A 479 -12.52 15.94 -4.86
C ASN A 479 -12.78 14.77 -5.83
N SER A 480 -12.16 13.61 -5.58
CA SER A 480 -12.46 12.30 -6.15
C SER A 480 -11.73 11.23 -5.31
N PHE A 481 -12.27 10.01 -5.22
CA PHE A 481 -11.71 8.95 -4.39
C PHE A 481 -12.16 7.57 -4.89
N GLU A 482 -11.21 6.70 -5.23
CA GLU A 482 -11.49 5.31 -5.62
C GLU A 482 -11.08 4.35 -4.50
N LEU A 483 -12.05 3.65 -3.92
CA LEU A 483 -11.81 2.57 -2.95
C LEU A 483 -11.74 1.20 -3.64
N PRO A 484 -10.58 0.51 -3.62
CA PRO A 484 -10.55 -0.94 -3.78
C PRO A 484 -11.11 -1.64 -2.51
N PRO A 485 -11.27 -2.97 -2.49
CA PRO A 485 -11.91 -3.69 -1.38
C PRO A 485 -11.14 -3.58 -0.05
N VAL A 486 -11.62 -2.74 0.87
CA VAL A 486 -11.15 -2.68 2.25
C VAL A 486 -11.89 -3.73 3.10
N CYS A 487 -11.15 -4.49 3.90
CA CYS A 487 -11.71 -5.39 4.91
C CYS A 487 -11.54 -4.76 6.30
N ILE A 488 -12.61 -4.15 6.82
CA ILE A 488 -12.64 -3.60 8.17
C ILE A 488 -13.14 -4.68 9.13
N HIS A 489 -12.41 -4.94 10.21
CA HIS A 489 -12.73 -5.97 11.18
C HIS A 489 -12.81 -5.37 12.60
N ASP A 490 -13.97 -4.81 12.91
CA ASP A 490 -14.26 -4.25 14.23
C ASP A 490 -14.56 -5.36 15.25
N SER A 491 -13.63 -5.58 16.19
CA SER A 491 -13.83 -6.47 17.34
C SER A 491 -14.55 -5.81 18.52
N SER A 492 -14.82 -4.51 18.46
CA SER A 492 -15.60 -3.78 19.46
C SER A 492 -17.09 -3.86 19.14
N ALA A 493 -17.96 -3.65 20.14
CA ALA A 493 -19.40 -3.72 19.94
C ALA A 493 -20.01 -2.47 19.25
N ASN A 494 -19.19 -1.46 18.91
CA ASN A 494 -19.60 -0.08 18.71
C ASN A 494 -19.21 0.50 17.33
N SER A 495 -19.85 -0.03 16.28
CA SER A 495 -19.98 0.59 14.95
C SER A 495 -18.70 0.95 14.18
N CYS A 496 -18.29 0.06 13.28
CA CYS A 496 -17.57 0.43 12.05
C CYS A 496 -18.35 1.48 11.25
N THR A 497 -17.92 2.74 11.31
CA THR A 497 -18.50 3.86 10.56
C THR A 497 -17.53 4.34 9.49
N ILE A 498 -18.01 4.55 8.27
CA ILE A 498 -17.28 5.25 7.20
C ILE A 498 -17.90 6.65 7.11
N ILE A 499 -17.28 7.65 7.74
CA ILE A 499 -17.83 9.01 7.78
C ILE A 499 -17.27 9.84 6.62
N HIS A 500 -18.15 10.31 5.73
CA HIS A 500 -17.85 11.34 4.74
C HIS A 500 -18.48 12.68 5.19
N THR A 501 -17.66 13.73 5.37
CA THR A 501 -18.10 14.97 6.04
C THR A 501 -18.47 16.13 5.11
N ASN A 502 -18.24 16.05 3.79
CA ASN A 502 -18.50 17.17 2.88
C ASN A 502 -19.85 17.00 2.15
N GLN A 503 -20.79 17.91 2.41
CA GLN A 503 -22.19 17.84 1.96
C GLN A 503 -22.44 18.05 0.44
N ASN A 504 -21.38 18.16 -0.40
CA ASN A 504 -21.50 18.62 -1.79
C ASN A 504 -20.65 17.82 -2.82
N GLN A 505 -20.16 16.62 -2.50
CA GLN A 505 -19.37 15.78 -3.43
C GLN A 505 -19.79 14.29 -3.29
N ASP A 506 -19.90 13.58 -4.41
CA ASP A 506 -20.29 12.17 -4.45
C ASP A 506 -19.11 11.21 -4.18
N LEU A 507 -19.36 10.11 -3.44
CA LEU A 507 -18.40 9.04 -3.23
C LEU A 507 -18.42 8.02 -4.38
N ALA A 508 -17.49 8.14 -5.33
CA ALA A 508 -17.38 7.28 -6.50
C ALA A 508 -16.65 5.94 -6.21
N VAL A 509 -17.38 4.92 -5.74
CA VAL A 509 -16.80 3.60 -5.47
C VAL A 509 -16.56 2.82 -6.78
N ALA A 510 -15.30 2.75 -7.21
CA ALA A 510 -14.90 2.05 -8.43
C ALA A 510 -14.91 0.51 -8.30
N GLY A 511 -16.06 -0.10 -8.58
CA GLY A 511 -16.11 -1.45 -9.16
C GLY A 511 -15.94 -2.68 -8.24
N GLY A 512 -16.04 -2.55 -6.91
CA GLY A 512 -15.97 -3.69 -5.98
C GLY A 512 -17.03 -3.64 -4.87
N PRO A 513 -17.46 -4.80 -4.32
CA PRO A 513 -18.37 -4.82 -3.17
C PRO A 513 -17.64 -4.42 -1.88
N ILE A 514 -18.22 -3.48 -1.13
CA ILE A 514 -17.79 -3.18 0.25
C ILE A 514 -18.23 -4.35 1.12
N GLN A 515 -17.26 -5.08 1.70
CA GLN A 515 -17.54 -6.19 2.63
C GLN A 515 -17.42 -5.70 4.08
N LEU A 516 -18.58 -5.59 4.75
CA LEU A 516 -18.66 -5.35 6.19
C LEU A 516 -18.90 -6.69 6.90
N ALA A 517 -17.90 -7.17 7.66
CA ALA A 517 -17.97 -8.42 8.40
C ALA A 517 -17.98 -8.15 9.91
N ARG A 518 -19.01 -8.63 10.62
CA ARG A 518 -19.10 -8.58 12.09
C ARG A 518 -18.68 -9.93 12.67
N TYR A 519 -17.65 -9.94 13.51
CA TYR A 519 -17.21 -11.13 14.27
C TYR A 519 -17.09 -10.78 15.75
N GLY A 520 -18.13 -11.13 16.53
CA GLY A 520 -18.12 -10.96 17.98
C GLY A 520 -19.31 -11.68 18.65
N PRO A 521 -19.14 -12.23 19.86
CA PRO A 521 -20.25 -12.77 20.64
C PRO A 521 -21.18 -11.64 21.12
N ASP A 522 -22.50 -11.86 21.10
CA ASP A 522 -23.47 -10.83 21.49
C ASP A 522 -23.37 -10.45 22.97
N THR A 523 -22.83 -9.26 23.23
CA THR A 523 -23.09 -8.48 24.45
C THR A 523 -24.16 -7.43 24.11
N GLY A 524 -25.43 -7.80 24.33
CA GLY A 524 -26.56 -7.00 23.87
C GLY A 524 -26.63 -5.60 24.51
N GLY A 525 -26.73 -4.53 23.71
CA GLY A 525 -26.92 -3.20 24.31
C GLY A 525 -26.96 -1.93 23.45
N VAL A 526 -26.66 -1.91 22.14
CA VAL A 526 -26.82 -0.70 21.30
C VAL A 526 -27.25 -1.07 19.87
N PRO A 527 -28.16 -0.33 19.20
CA PRO A 527 -28.39 -0.47 17.76
C PRO A 527 -27.21 0.08 16.95
N THR A 528 -26.59 -0.75 16.11
CA THR A 528 -25.63 -0.27 15.09
C THR A 528 -26.38 0.48 13.98
N ASN A 529 -26.29 1.80 13.99
CA ASN A 529 -26.77 2.64 12.89
C ASN A 529 -25.73 2.69 11.77
N ILE A 530 -26.04 2.11 10.60
CA ILE A 530 -25.21 2.25 9.40
C ILE A 530 -25.68 3.50 8.65
N PHE A 531 -24.98 4.62 8.82
CA PHE A 531 -25.24 5.85 8.07
C PHE A 531 -24.58 5.80 6.69
N ALA A 532 -25.33 5.32 5.69
CA ALA A 532 -24.94 5.43 4.29
C ALA A 532 -25.41 6.79 3.72
N LEU A 533 -24.54 7.80 3.77
CA LEU A 533 -24.76 9.11 3.14
C LEU A 533 -24.33 9.07 1.66
N ASN A 534 -25.30 9.17 0.76
CA ASN A 534 -25.19 9.47 -0.68
C ASN A 534 -23.93 8.95 -1.40
N CYS A 535 -23.93 7.66 -1.72
CA CYS A 535 -22.99 7.08 -2.70
C CYS A 535 -23.61 7.09 -4.10
N THR A 536 -23.25 8.05 -4.94
CA THR A 536 -23.53 7.97 -6.39
C THR A 536 -22.45 7.13 -7.06
N VAL A 537 -22.79 5.87 -7.36
CA VAL A 537 -21.88 4.94 -8.07
C VAL A 537 -22.05 5.12 -9.57
N ASP A 538 -21.05 5.68 -10.23
CA ASP A 538 -21.08 5.85 -11.69
C ASP A 538 -20.87 4.49 -12.38
N GLY A 539 -21.85 4.07 -13.18
CA GLY A 539 -21.77 2.85 -14.01
C GLY A 539 -22.08 1.50 -13.35
N GLY A 540 -22.41 1.41 -12.06
CA GLY A 540 -22.67 0.12 -11.39
C GLY A 540 -23.71 0.19 -10.27
N LYS A 541 -24.56 -0.85 -10.14
CA LYS A 541 -25.50 -0.95 -9.00
C LYS A 541 -24.73 -1.20 -7.70
N PRO A 542 -24.91 -0.40 -6.63
CA PRO A 542 -24.29 -0.68 -5.34
C PRO A 542 -24.83 -2.00 -4.76
N VAL A 543 -23.95 -2.91 -4.36
CA VAL A 543 -24.32 -4.15 -3.67
C VAL A 543 -23.69 -4.15 -2.29
N ILE A 544 -24.53 -3.99 -1.25
CA ILE A 544 -24.14 -4.14 0.14
C ILE A 544 -24.26 -5.63 0.50
N VAL A 545 -23.14 -6.33 0.68
CA VAL A 545 -23.13 -7.76 1.00
C VAL A 545 -22.90 -7.95 2.49
N PHE A 546 -23.97 -8.30 3.22
CA PHE A 546 -23.86 -8.84 4.57
C PHE A 546 -23.49 -10.32 4.48
N ASN A 547 -22.31 -10.71 4.98
CA ASN A 547 -21.88 -12.10 4.99
C ASN A 547 -21.60 -12.56 6.43
N GLY A 548 -22.50 -13.37 6.98
CA GLY A 548 -22.39 -13.89 8.35
C GLY A 548 -23.02 -15.27 8.46
N ASN A 549 -22.30 -16.19 9.10
CA ASN A 549 -22.81 -17.52 9.44
C ASN A 549 -23.59 -17.44 10.77
N LEU A 550 -24.87 -17.04 10.69
CA LEU A 550 -25.67 -16.56 11.82
C LEU A 550 -26.75 -17.57 12.25
N ASN A 551 -26.33 -18.62 12.97
CA ASN A 551 -27.29 -19.50 13.64
C ASN A 551 -27.92 -18.79 14.86
N ASN A 552 -29.24 -18.61 14.87
CA ASN A 552 -30.08 -18.21 16.02
C ASN A 552 -29.87 -16.80 16.64
N VAL A 553 -29.37 -15.79 15.91
CA VAL A 553 -29.28 -14.40 16.42
C VAL A 553 -30.43 -13.54 15.90
N ALA A 554 -31.13 -12.84 16.80
CA ALA A 554 -32.17 -11.89 16.45
C ALA A 554 -31.60 -10.49 16.19
N PHE A 555 -31.86 -9.92 15.02
CA PHE A 555 -31.43 -8.56 14.68
C PHE A 555 -32.31 -7.50 15.38
N PRO A 556 -31.72 -6.42 15.96
CA PRO A 556 -32.46 -5.17 16.14
C PRO A 556 -32.78 -4.54 14.77
N PRO A 557 -33.84 -3.72 14.65
CA PRO A 557 -34.22 -3.11 13.38
C PRO A 557 -33.12 -2.20 12.84
N VAL A 558 -32.66 -2.46 11.60
CA VAL A 558 -31.71 -1.60 10.89
C VAL A 558 -32.49 -0.50 10.16
N ASN A 559 -32.38 0.73 10.66
CA ASN A 559 -32.97 1.90 10.00
C ASN A 559 -31.99 2.44 8.95
N VAL A 560 -32.26 2.15 7.68
CA VAL A 560 -31.58 2.83 6.56
C VAL A 560 -32.36 4.11 6.26
N THR A 561 -31.77 5.27 6.57
CA THR A 561 -32.38 6.58 6.36
C THR A 561 -31.65 7.31 5.24
N PHE A 562 -32.30 7.51 4.10
CA PHE A 562 -31.82 8.41 3.06
C PHE A 562 -32.22 9.85 3.43
N SER A 563 -31.24 10.74 3.61
CA SER A 563 -31.46 12.14 3.96
C SER A 563 -31.23 13.04 2.76
N ASP A 564 -32.23 13.11 1.88
CA ASP A 564 -32.18 13.99 0.73
C ASP A 564 -32.50 15.43 1.16
N GLY A 565 -31.65 16.38 0.77
CA GLY A 565 -32.02 17.79 0.75
C GLY A 565 -33.17 18.03 -0.25
N PRO A 566 -33.87 19.18 -0.20
CA PRO A 566 -35.07 19.42 -1.00
C PRO A 566 -34.76 19.62 -2.51
N GLY A 567 -34.54 18.52 -3.22
CA GLY A 567 -34.32 18.44 -4.66
C GLY A 567 -34.67 17.05 -5.19
N ASN A 568 -35.51 16.97 -6.22
CA ASN A 568 -35.97 15.69 -6.78
C ASN A 568 -34.83 14.91 -7.45
N VAL A 569 -34.48 13.73 -6.90
CA VAL A 569 -33.65 12.73 -7.57
C VAL A 569 -34.38 11.38 -7.58
N ASN A 570 -34.50 10.76 -8.77
CA ASN A 570 -35.07 9.42 -8.91
C ASN A 570 -34.00 8.36 -8.57
N ALA A 571 -33.82 8.05 -7.29
CA ALA A 571 -32.95 6.94 -6.87
C ALA A 571 -33.69 5.59 -6.94
N THR A 572 -33.38 4.77 -7.95
CA THR A 572 -33.77 3.34 -7.98
C THR A 572 -32.63 2.49 -7.44
N SER A 573 -32.64 2.21 -6.13
CA SER A 573 -31.68 1.33 -5.46
C SER A 573 -32.27 -0.07 -5.22
N ASP A 574 -31.59 -1.10 -5.73
CA ASP A 574 -31.93 -2.50 -5.43
C ASP A 574 -31.19 -2.94 -4.16
N MET A 575 -31.92 -3.21 -3.07
CA MET A 575 -31.34 -3.89 -1.90
C MET A 575 -31.44 -5.41 -2.08
N VAL A 576 -30.30 -6.08 -2.24
CA VAL A 576 -30.22 -7.54 -2.38
C VAL A 576 -29.75 -8.17 -1.07
N PHE A 577 -30.65 -8.87 -0.37
CA PHE A 577 -30.32 -9.65 0.82
C PHE A 577 -30.01 -11.10 0.43
N HIS A 578 -28.75 -11.54 0.60
CA HIS A 578 -28.37 -12.95 0.51
C HIS A 578 -28.35 -13.57 1.91
N SER A 579 -29.25 -14.53 2.16
CA SER A 579 -29.23 -15.41 3.33
C SER A 579 -29.06 -16.85 2.86
N GLN A 580 -28.19 -17.63 3.52
CA GLN A 580 -28.15 -19.09 3.36
C GLN A 580 -29.16 -19.82 4.25
N ASP A 581 -29.82 -19.11 5.16
CA ASP A 581 -30.82 -19.65 6.09
C ASP A 581 -32.26 -19.27 5.66
N ALA A 582 -33.12 -20.29 5.57
CA ALA A 582 -34.51 -20.17 5.18
C ALA A 582 -35.41 -19.48 6.23
N THR A 583 -34.95 -19.33 7.47
CA THR A 583 -35.71 -18.68 8.56
C THR A 583 -35.75 -17.15 8.46
N PHE A 584 -34.80 -16.53 7.76
CA PHE A 584 -34.63 -15.07 7.64
C PHE A 584 -35.88 -14.35 7.11
N TYR A 585 -36.68 -15.00 6.25
CA TYR A 585 -37.86 -14.39 5.61
C TYR A 585 -39.06 -14.12 6.54
N ARG A 586 -39.05 -14.56 7.80
CA ARG A 586 -40.23 -14.43 8.69
C ARG A 586 -40.36 -13.08 9.43
N GLN A 587 -39.33 -12.23 9.40
CA GLN A 587 -39.19 -11.10 10.33
C GLN A 587 -39.12 -9.70 9.71
N VAL A 588 -39.23 -9.54 8.38
CA VAL A 588 -39.44 -8.22 7.77
C VAL A 588 -40.89 -7.75 7.99
N ARG A 589 -41.16 -7.18 9.18
CA ARG A 589 -42.43 -6.51 9.50
C ARG A 589 -42.16 -5.03 9.74
N ASN A 590 -42.89 -4.17 9.04
CA ASN A 590 -42.87 -2.70 9.11
C ASN A 590 -41.60 -2.02 8.56
N THR A 591 -41.43 -2.03 7.24
CA THR A 591 -40.68 -0.97 6.54
C THR A 591 -41.64 0.17 6.22
N TYR A 592 -41.41 1.36 6.78
CA TYR A 592 -42.23 2.54 6.48
C TYR A 592 -41.67 3.24 5.23
N ILE A 593 -42.30 3.02 4.08
CA ILE A 593 -41.85 3.58 2.80
C ILE A 593 -42.58 4.91 2.56
N GLY A 594 -41.81 5.98 2.37
CA GLY A 594 -42.34 7.32 2.07
C GLY A 594 -43.12 7.34 0.74
N ALA A 595 -44.11 8.23 0.64
CA ALA A 595 -45.19 8.18 -0.35
C ALA A 595 -44.79 8.24 -1.86
N ASN A 596 -43.50 8.43 -2.18
CA ASN A 596 -42.99 8.55 -3.55
C ASN A 596 -42.02 7.44 -3.97
N ALA A 597 -41.70 6.46 -3.11
CA ALA A 597 -40.72 5.41 -3.42
C ALA A 597 -41.38 4.11 -3.90
N VAL A 598 -41.05 3.68 -5.12
CA VAL A 598 -41.45 2.36 -5.66
C VAL A 598 -40.41 1.31 -5.26
N ALA A 599 -40.61 0.63 -4.14
CA ALA A 599 -39.75 -0.47 -3.72
C ALA A 599 -40.08 -1.77 -4.48
N GLY A 600 -39.18 -2.21 -5.34
CA GLY A 600 -39.23 -3.56 -5.94
C GLY A 600 -38.74 -4.60 -4.94
N PHE A 601 -39.65 -5.36 -4.33
CA PHE A 601 -39.28 -6.42 -3.39
C PHE A 601 -39.01 -7.74 -4.15
N GLN A 602 -37.74 -8.09 -4.35
CA GLN A 602 -37.34 -9.30 -5.07
C GLN A 602 -36.84 -10.38 -4.08
N ALA A 603 -37.64 -11.43 -3.88
CA ALA A 603 -37.27 -12.56 -3.03
C ALA A 603 -36.73 -13.72 -3.89
N GLN A 604 -35.42 -13.95 -3.87
CA GLN A 604 -34.82 -15.19 -4.39
C GLN A 604 -34.57 -16.17 -3.24
N SER A 605 -35.09 -17.39 -3.38
CA SER A 605 -34.76 -18.54 -2.52
C SER A 605 -34.28 -19.70 -3.39
N ASN A 606 -33.01 -20.08 -3.25
CA ASN A 606 -32.49 -21.27 -3.92
C ASN A 606 -32.99 -22.55 -3.22
N GLY A 607 -33.98 -23.22 -3.81
CA GLY A 607 -34.38 -24.58 -3.43
C GLY A 607 -35.46 -24.67 -2.35
N GLY A 608 -36.71 -24.34 -2.69
CA GLY A 608 -37.86 -24.60 -1.82
C GLY A 608 -39.20 -24.34 -2.51
N ASN A 609 -40.10 -25.32 -2.47
CA ASN A 609 -41.44 -25.21 -3.06
C ASN A 609 -42.30 -24.29 -2.17
N GLN A 610 -42.57 -23.05 -2.58
CA GLN A 610 -43.39 -22.13 -1.78
C GLN A 610 -44.88 -22.44 -1.89
N LEU A 611 -45.44 -23.03 -0.84
CA LEU A 611 -46.88 -23.09 -0.63
C LEU A 611 -47.35 -21.77 0.00
N LEU A 612 -47.84 -20.83 -0.82
CA LEU A 612 -48.38 -19.56 -0.33
C LEU A 612 -49.77 -19.78 0.32
N ALA A 613 -49.77 -20.34 1.53
CA ALA A 613 -50.97 -20.51 2.35
C ALA A 613 -51.51 -19.13 2.78
N GLY A 614 -52.80 -18.92 2.58
CA GLY A 614 -53.36 -17.56 2.51
C GLY A 614 -53.35 -16.77 3.83
N THR A 615 -52.92 -15.52 3.75
CA THR A 615 -53.39 -14.43 4.60
C THR A 615 -53.75 -13.23 3.72
N THR A 616 -54.93 -12.66 3.93
CA THR A 616 -55.45 -11.53 3.16
C THR A 616 -54.77 -10.23 3.58
N SER A 617 -53.80 -9.75 2.80
CA SER A 617 -53.28 -8.38 2.88
C SER A 617 -54.12 -7.45 1.98
N SER A 618 -55.15 -6.85 2.56
CA SER A 618 -55.97 -5.82 1.88
C SER A 618 -55.19 -4.50 1.75
N LEU A 619 -54.69 -4.20 0.56
CA LEU A 619 -54.18 -2.88 0.22
C LEU A 619 -55.35 -1.91 0.02
N TYR A 620 -55.60 -1.06 1.00
CA TYR A 620 -56.50 0.10 0.85
C TYR A 620 -55.74 1.24 0.16
N SER A 621 -56.06 1.57 -1.08
CA SER A 621 -55.59 2.79 -1.71
C SER A 621 -56.48 3.98 -1.32
N GLY A 622 -55.85 5.06 -0.85
CA GLY A 622 -56.54 6.34 -0.69
C GLY A 622 -56.82 6.97 -2.05
N ALA A 623 -58.09 7.24 -2.33
CA ALA A 623 -58.60 8.19 -3.32
C ALA A 623 -57.75 8.44 -4.58
N LEU A 624 -57.88 7.58 -5.60
CA LEU A 624 -58.07 7.94 -7.02
C LEU A 624 -58.37 6.65 -7.82
N GLY A 625 -59.54 6.59 -8.47
CA GLY A 625 -60.11 5.35 -9.00
C GLY A 625 -59.51 4.87 -10.32
N VAL A 626 -58.30 4.33 -10.30
CA VAL A 626 -57.69 3.60 -11.43
C VAL A 626 -57.30 2.19 -11.00
N PRO A 627 -57.72 1.11 -11.69
CA PRO A 627 -57.31 -0.24 -11.34
C PRO A 627 -55.82 -0.46 -11.66
N LEU A 628 -55.00 -0.53 -10.61
CA LEU A 628 -53.61 -0.96 -10.71
C LEU A 628 -53.54 -2.46 -11.02
N SER A 629 -53.19 -2.81 -12.25
CA SER A 629 -52.79 -4.18 -12.60
C SER A 629 -51.45 -4.50 -11.95
N ALA A 630 -51.47 -5.24 -10.85
CA ALA A 630 -50.27 -5.73 -10.17
C ALA A 630 -49.45 -6.65 -11.10
N PHE A 631 -48.34 -6.13 -11.63
CA PHE A 631 -47.52 -6.83 -12.61
C PHE A 631 -46.44 -7.66 -11.90
N VAL A 632 -46.76 -8.89 -11.52
CA VAL A 632 -45.81 -9.82 -10.90
C VAL A 632 -44.90 -10.43 -11.98
N HIS A 633 -43.69 -9.88 -12.12
CA HIS A 633 -42.69 -10.38 -13.06
C HIS A 633 -41.77 -11.40 -12.38
N ALA A 634 -42.00 -12.70 -12.61
CA ALA A 634 -41.14 -13.76 -12.10
C ALA A 634 -39.91 -13.96 -13.01
N SER A 635 -38.82 -13.22 -12.76
CA SER A 635 -37.54 -13.38 -13.45
C SER A 635 -36.68 -14.49 -12.81
N GLY A 636 -37.13 -15.74 -12.96
CA GLY A 636 -36.38 -16.94 -12.61
C GLY A 636 -36.18 -17.84 -13.83
N ALA A 637 -34.94 -18.07 -14.24
CA ALA A 637 -34.60 -18.59 -15.58
C ALA A 637 -35.04 -20.04 -15.92
N ASN A 638 -35.70 -20.77 -15.01
CA ASN A 638 -36.03 -22.20 -15.20
C ASN A 638 -37.39 -22.65 -14.62
N THR A 639 -38.36 -21.77 -14.41
CA THR A 639 -39.73 -22.17 -14.01
C THR A 639 -40.80 -21.47 -14.85
N GLY A 640 -41.47 -22.24 -15.71
CA GLY A 640 -42.60 -21.77 -16.50
C GLY A 640 -43.84 -21.54 -15.63
N GLY A 641 -44.17 -20.28 -15.33
CA GLY A 641 -45.42 -19.92 -14.67
C GLY A 641 -46.63 -20.16 -15.58
N LEU A 642 -47.60 -20.94 -15.10
CA LEU A 642 -48.86 -21.16 -15.79
C LEU A 642 -49.84 -20.03 -15.46
N PHE A 643 -50.12 -19.16 -16.43
CA PHE A 643 -51.14 -18.11 -16.31
C PHE A 643 -52.47 -18.60 -16.89
N VAL A 644 -53.48 -18.76 -16.03
CA VAL A 644 -54.88 -18.98 -16.46
C VAL A 644 -55.67 -17.70 -16.23
N THR A 645 -55.98 -16.96 -17.30
CA THR A 645 -56.93 -15.85 -17.24
C THR A 645 -58.35 -16.36 -17.45
N ALA A 646 -59.27 -15.99 -16.54
CA ALA A 646 -60.63 -16.54 -16.48
C ALA A 646 -61.59 -16.04 -17.58
N SER A 647 -61.09 -15.52 -18.71
CA SER A 647 -61.90 -14.81 -19.72
C SER A 647 -61.49 -15.13 -21.17
N GLY A 648 -61.62 -16.39 -21.58
CA GLY A 648 -61.86 -16.81 -22.98
C GLY A 648 -60.82 -16.46 -24.06
N GLY A 649 -59.71 -15.81 -23.72
CA GLY A 649 -58.66 -15.41 -24.67
C GLY A 649 -57.65 -16.52 -24.96
N PRO A 650 -56.86 -16.41 -26.05
CA PRO A 650 -55.81 -17.37 -26.37
C PRO A 650 -54.71 -17.37 -25.31
N LEU A 651 -54.23 -18.56 -24.93
CA LEU A 651 -53.13 -18.75 -24.00
C LEU A 651 -51.81 -18.40 -24.69
N ILE A 652 -51.17 -17.31 -24.26
CA ILE A 652 -49.88 -16.86 -24.78
C ILE A 652 -48.79 -17.16 -23.74
N MET A 653 -48.00 -18.21 -23.98
CA MET A 653 -46.81 -18.51 -23.18
C MET A 653 -45.60 -17.82 -23.82
N ARG A 654 -44.96 -16.92 -23.06
CA ARG A 654 -43.72 -16.23 -23.43
C ARG A 654 -42.62 -16.55 -22.40
N PRO A 655 -41.69 -17.46 -22.70
CA PRO A 655 -40.43 -17.54 -21.96
C PRO A 655 -39.60 -16.28 -22.24
N GLY A 656 -38.78 -15.85 -21.28
CA GLY A 656 -37.83 -14.76 -21.46
C GLY A 656 -36.69 -15.17 -22.41
N GLY A 657 -36.91 -15.05 -23.72
CA GLY A 657 -35.95 -15.49 -24.74
C GLY A 657 -36.59 -15.71 -26.12
N SER A 658 -37.08 -14.65 -26.75
CA SER A 658 -37.41 -14.51 -28.19
C SER A 658 -38.24 -15.57 -28.93
N ARG A 659 -38.81 -16.59 -28.27
CA ARG A 659 -39.65 -17.63 -28.91
C ARG A 659 -40.98 -17.78 -28.20
N ALA A 660 -42.04 -17.24 -28.80
CA ALA A 660 -43.42 -17.40 -28.32
C ALA A 660 -44.10 -18.59 -28.99
N MET A 661 -44.70 -19.48 -28.20
CA MET A 661 -45.57 -20.55 -28.70
C MET A 661 -47.02 -20.16 -28.43
N THR A 662 -47.83 -20.03 -29.48
CA THR A 662 -49.24 -19.64 -29.38
C THR A 662 -50.13 -20.85 -29.66
N LEU A 663 -50.83 -21.33 -28.63
CA LEU A 663 -51.90 -22.31 -28.80
C LEU A 663 -53.23 -21.58 -29.02
N PHE A 664 -53.85 -21.81 -30.18
CA PHE A 664 -55.18 -21.30 -30.49
C PHE A 664 -56.23 -22.30 -30.01
N ALA A 665 -57.33 -21.79 -29.44
CA ALA A 665 -58.45 -22.61 -28.94
C ALA A 665 -59.19 -23.42 -30.04
N SER A 666 -58.83 -23.24 -31.31
CA SER A 666 -59.39 -23.96 -32.47
C SER A 666 -58.78 -25.37 -32.70
N GLY A 667 -57.94 -25.87 -31.79
CA GLY A 667 -57.34 -27.21 -31.89
C GLY A 667 -56.19 -27.34 -32.89
N HIS A 668 -55.78 -26.25 -33.54
CA HIS A 668 -54.60 -26.21 -34.42
C HIS A 668 -53.39 -25.64 -33.68
N VAL A 669 -52.32 -26.42 -33.60
CA VAL A 669 -50.99 -25.95 -33.17
C VAL A 669 -50.21 -25.47 -34.39
N ARG A 670 -49.86 -24.18 -34.43
CA ARG A 670 -48.94 -23.60 -35.42
C ARG A 670 -47.59 -23.33 -34.76
N ILE A 671 -46.56 -24.07 -35.16
CA ILE A 671 -45.18 -23.78 -34.79
C ILE A 671 -44.58 -22.95 -35.92
N GLY A 672 -44.52 -21.62 -35.73
CA GLY A 672 -43.89 -20.70 -36.68
C GLY A 672 -42.44 -20.46 -36.31
N SER A 673 -41.50 -21.08 -37.03
CA SER A 673 -40.07 -20.77 -36.90
C SER A 673 -39.70 -19.60 -37.82
N ASN A 674 -39.68 -18.37 -37.29
CA ASN A 674 -38.88 -17.29 -37.88
C ASN A 674 -37.40 -17.53 -37.51
N ALA A 675 -36.82 -18.59 -38.08
CA ALA A 675 -35.42 -18.94 -37.95
C ALA A 675 -34.73 -18.69 -39.30
N THR A 676 -34.05 -17.55 -39.40
CA THR A 676 -33.05 -17.28 -40.44
C THR A 676 -31.64 -17.71 -39.99
N ASP A 677 -31.53 -18.40 -38.86
CA ASP A 677 -30.27 -18.87 -38.29
C ASP A 677 -30.11 -20.39 -38.52
N ASP A 678 -29.16 -20.73 -39.38
CA ASP A 678 -28.94 -22.05 -39.99
C ASP A 678 -28.36 -23.12 -39.03
N GLY A 679 -29.10 -23.54 -37.99
CA GLY A 679 -28.57 -24.58 -37.09
C GLY A 679 -29.52 -25.39 -36.21
N ASN A 680 -30.69 -24.86 -35.83
CA ASN A 680 -31.54 -25.53 -34.84
C ASN A 680 -32.73 -26.26 -35.47
N ALA A 681 -32.55 -27.56 -35.73
CA ALA A 681 -33.62 -28.47 -36.13
C ALA A 681 -34.72 -28.57 -35.06
N LEU A 682 -35.97 -28.71 -35.50
CA LEU A 682 -37.12 -28.91 -34.62
C LEU A 682 -37.09 -30.32 -34.01
N GLN A 683 -36.51 -30.49 -32.82
CA GLN A 683 -36.62 -31.74 -32.06
C GLN A 683 -38.05 -31.94 -31.58
N MET A 684 -38.69 -33.00 -32.07
CA MET A 684 -39.99 -33.50 -31.59
C MET A 684 -39.75 -34.83 -30.88
N GLU A 685 -39.91 -34.88 -29.55
CA GLU A 685 -39.68 -36.08 -28.74
C GLU A 685 -40.81 -37.14 -28.83
N GLY A 686 -41.57 -37.13 -29.94
CA GLY A 686 -42.69 -38.05 -30.16
C GLY A 686 -42.97 -38.28 -31.64
N ALA A 687 -43.48 -39.46 -31.97
CA ALA A 687 -43.81 -39.82 -33.35
C ALA A 687 -44.94 -38.93 -33.90
N ILE A 688 -44.74 -38.35 -35.09
CA ILE A 688 -45.75 -37.55 -35.78
C ILE A 688 -46.84 -38.49 -36.32
N GLY A 689 -47.99 -38.53 -35.65
CA GLY A 689 -49.17 -39.26 -36.11
C GLY A 689 -49.82 -38.56 -37.30
N LEU A 690 -49.64 -39.09 -38.51
CA LEU A 690 -50.46 -38.70 -39.66
C LEU A 690 -51.90 -39.18 -39.47
N ARG A 691 -52.88 -38.37 -39.88
CA ARG A 691 -54.29 -38.76 -39.84
C ARG A 691 -54.53 -39.91 -40.82
N ALA A 692 -55.08 -41.01 -40.30
CA ALA A 692 -55.35 -42.21 -41.08
C ALA A 692 -56.73 -42.15 -41.76
N TYR A 693 -56.77 -42.66 -43.00
CA TYR A 693 -57.95 -42.82 -43.85
C TYR A 693 -57.86 -44.17 -44.56
N THR A 694 -58.96 -44.75 -45.00
CA THR A 694 -58.88 -45.76 -46.07
C THR A 694 -58.68 -45.08 -47.43
N VAL A 695 -58.15 -45.77 -48.43
CA VAL A 695 -57.97 -45.26 -49.80
C VAL A 695 -59.27 -44.68 -50.35
N ALA A 696 -60.40 -45.34 -50.08
CA ALA A 696 -61.73 -44.90 -50.49
C ALA A 696 -62.27 -43.66 -49.72
N THR A 697 -61.69 -43.32 -48.56
CA THR A 697 -62.11 -42.17 -47.73
C THR A 697 -61.10 -41.02 -47.74
N LEU A 698 -60.05 -41.10 -48.57
CA LEU A 698 -59.10 -40.02 -48.77
C LEU A 698 -59.78 -38.75 -49.35
N PRO A 699 -59.49 -37.54 -48.84
CA PRO A 699 -60.16 -36.31 -49.29
C PRO A 699 -59.92 -36.00 -50.78
N VAL A 700 -60.99 -35.79 -51.57
CA VAL A 700 -60.89 -35.44 -53.00
C VAL A 700 -60.27 -34.06 -53.30
N SER A 701 -60.07 -33.22 -52.28
CA SER A 701 -59.24 -32.01 -52.36
C SER A 701 -58.87 -31.57 -50.94
N PRO A 702 -57.70 -31.94 -50.41
CA PRO A 702 -57.32 -31.59 -49.04
C PRO A 702 -56.84 -30.13 -48.97
N SER A 703 -57.72 -29.22 -48.61
CA SER A 703 -57.33 -27.82 -48.34
C SER A 703 -56.39 -27.74 -47.14
N GLY A 704 -55.10 -27.54 -47.41
CA GLY A 704 -54.07 -27.27 -46.40
C GLY A 704 -53.40 -28.49 -45.75
N ILE A 705 -53.67 -29.73 -46.18
CA ILE A 705 -52.97 -30.93 -45.69
C ILE A 705 -52.49 -31.80 -46.87
N PRO A 706 -51.26 -31.60 -47.37
CA PRO A 706 -50.77 -32.36 -48.53
C PRO A 706 -50.41 -33.82 -48.25
N PHE A 707 -50.46 -34.29 -46.99
CA PHE A 707 -49.99 -35.62 -46.56
C PHE A 707 -51.01 -36.34 -45.67
N ALA A 708 -51.17 -37.65 -45.84
CA ALA A 708 -52.05 -38.49 -45.02
C ALA A 708 -51.48 -39.93 -44.89
N TYR A 709 -52.12 -40.79 -44.10
CA TYR A 709 -51.83 -42.22 -44.07
C TYR A 709 -53.04 -43.01 -44.59
N ALA A 710 -52.87 -43.71 -45.71
CA ALA A 710 -53.90 -44.59 -46.26
C ALA A 710 -53.75 -45.96 -45.59
N SER A 711 -54.58 -46.31 -44.60
CA SER A 711 -54.41 -47.48 -43.70
C SER A 711 -54.59 -48.85 -44.37
N ASP A 712 -55.37 -48.91 -45.43
CA ASP A 712 -55.52 -50.05 -46.35
C ASP A 712 -54.79 -49.80 -47.68
N GLY A 713 -53.92 -48.78 -47.75
CA GLY A 713 -53.14 -48.48 -48.94
C GLY A 713 -52.05 -49.54 -49.19
N ARG A 714 -51.90 -49.91 -50.47
CA ARG A 714 -51.05 -51.00 -50.94
C ARG A 714 -49.58 -50.59 -51.06
N LYS A 715 -48.68 -51.38 -50.46
CA LYS A 715 -47.23 -51.26 -50.64
C LYS A 715 -46.78 -51.92 -51.95
N VAL A 716 -45.61 -51.52 -52.44
CA VAL A 716 -44.93 -52.25 -53.53
C VAL A 716 -44.74 -53.71 -53.12
N GLY A 717 -45.10 -54.64 -54.00
CA GLY A 717 -45.04 -56.08 -53.74
C GLY A 717 -46.26 -56.70 -53.05
N GLN A 718 -47.23 -55.91 -52.57
CA GLN A 718 -48.50 -56.46 -52.07
C GLN A 718 -49.50 -56.72 -53.22
N ALA A 719 -50.30 -57.78 -53.10
CA ALA A 719 -51.42 -58.06 -53.99
C ALA A 719 -52.58 -57.05 -53.79
N ALA A 720 -53.45 -56.89 -54.79
CA ALA A 720 -54.61 -56.00 -54.70
C ALA A 720 -55.56 -56.44 -53.57
N GLY A 721 -56.05 -55.48 -52.79
CA GLY A 721 -56.90 -55.71 -51.62
C GLY A 721 -56.16 -56.23 -50.38
N ALA A 722 -54.83 -56.30 -50.42
CA ALA A 722 -53.98 -56.73 -49.30
C ALA A 722 -53.17 -55.57 -48.68
N GLY A 723 -53.59 -54.31 -48.91
CA GLY A 723 -52.91 -53.14 -48.36
C GLY A 723 -52.83 -53.14 -46.84
N THR A 724 -51.60 -52.94 -46.33
CA THR A 724 -51.29 -52.87 -44.89
C THR A 724 -50.88 -51.46 -44.43
N GLY A 725 -51.22 -50.47 -45.24
CA GLY A 725 -51.13 -49.06 -44.90
C GLY A 725 -49.86 -48.36 -45.38
N VAL A 726 -50.01 -47.26 -46.11
CA VAL A 726 -48.90 -46.45 -46.64
C VAL A 726 -49.11 -44.95 -46.39
N PRO A 727 -48.04 -44.17 -46.12
CA PRO A 727 -48.12 -42.73 -46.21
C PRO A 727 -48.39 -42.33 -47.66
N VAL A 728 -49.25 -41.34 -47.84
CA VAL A 728 -49.65 -40.80 -49.15
C VAL A 728 -49.55 -39.28 -49.16
N TYR A 729 -49.39 -38.72 -50.35
CA TYR A 729 -49.43 -37.29 -50.57
C TYR A 729 -50.32 -36.91 -51.76
N TYR A 730 -50.90 -35.72 -51.73
CA TYR A 730 -51.82 -35.27 -52.78
C TYR A 730 -51.06 -34.46 -53.84
N SER A 731 -51.01 -34.97 -55.07
CA SER A 731 -50.30 -34.33 -56.19
C SER A 731 -50.96 -34.67 -57.54
N GLY A 732 -51.08 -33.67 -58.41
CA GLY A 732 -51.69 -33.83 -59.74
C GLY A 732 -53.17 -34.25 -59.70
N GLY A 733 -53.91 -33.87 -58.65
CA GLY A 733 -55.33 -34.22 -58.49
C GLY A 733 -55.60 -35.63 -57.96
N GLN A 734 -54.58 -36.35 -57.48
CA GLN A 734 -54.71 -37.70 -56.92
C GLN A 734 -53.83 -37.88 -55.68
N TRP A 735 -54.21 -38.84 -54.83
CA TRP A 735 -53.35 -39.32 -53.75
C TRP A 735 -52.36 -40.34 -54.28
N ARG A 736 -51.08 -40.16 -53.93
CA ARG A 736 -49.95 -40.94 -54.44
C ARG A 736 -49.11 -41.51 -53.31
N VAL A 737 -48.50 -42.67 -53.54
CA VAL A 737 -47.63 -43.33 -52.56
C VAL A 737 -46.21 -42.75 -52.66
N PHE A 738 -45.66 -42.28 -51.54
CA PHE A 738 -44.34 -41.64 -51.50
C PHE A 738 -43.20 -42.47 -52.12
N SER A 739 -43.25 -43.80 -52.01
CA SER A 739 -42.18 -44.69 -52.48
C SER A 739 -42.09 -44.86 -53.99
N THR A 740 -43.13 -44.50 -54.75
CA THR A 740 -43.21 -44.77 -56.20
C THR A 740 -43.84 -43.65 -57.02
N ASP A 741 -44.39 -42.63 -56.37
CA ASP A 741 -45.21 -41.57 -56.99
C ASP A 741 -46.44 -42.08 -57.80
N ALA A 742 -46.80 -43.35 -57.64
CA ALA A 742 -47.98 -43.93 -58.27
C ALA A 742 -49.26 -43.58 -57.47
N PRO A 743 -50.42 -43.44 -58.12
CA PRO A 743 -51.71 -43.30 -57.44
C PRO A 743 -51.95 -44.45 -56.45
N VAL A 744 -52.41 -44.12 -55.24
CA VAL A 744 -52.65 -45.13 -54.20
C VAL A 744 -53.82 -46.04 -54.55
N GLN A 745 -53.67 -47.32 -54.25
CA GLN A 745 -54.65 -48.39 -54.46
C GLN A 745 -54.79 -49.21 -53.16
N THR A 746 -55.87 -49.97 -53.03
CA THR A 746 -56.11 -50.97 -51.96
C THR A 746 -55.47 -52.32 -52.28
#